data_AF-A0AAF0DL67-F1
#
_entry.id   AF-A0AAF0DL67-F1
#
_cell.length_a   1.000
_cell.length_b   1.000
_cell.length_c   1.000
_cell.angle_alpha   90.00
_cell.angle_beta   90.00
_cell.angle_gamma   90.00
#
_symmetry.space_group_name_H-M   'P 1'
#
loop_
_entity.id
_entity.type
_entity.pdbx_description
1 polymer ?
#
loop_
_entity_poly.entity_id
_entity_poly.type
_entity_poly.pdbx_seq_one_letter_code
_entity_poly.pdbx_strand_id
1 'polypeptide(L)'
;MQLRIYLLAAVAVIDSSNVAHAWRENPWEARPARLSSESRHGKRDTSTCDHNKVVNTKAPLKNVFSELESVEVAAVTSFLHNQPELNLTIAKNATRRVVSFAASHGWSWDNTIGLVELLQPNKSDALPYLNGNGPAPRRYARAAIKFQATEEPYIQDYMVGPLPISNQTTLQPLNYFYNKGVGKQRIYHADLQAEIKFYAEVGASVADITLDLWNGTFMGLPNDTIFIKGFEPLWIEEHSVITWGQFWNFPIGDPDDRVSVLPLGLHVKMNIAGRDPSKWSVLGWFYNGIFYKTTKDFRKAYYSPGFEKLGANVDGPWSRLNRDGDPLPQDTTAAPSQVQPEGRRFGVDVNEKYVEWNTGIRLFDIRYKGERIIYELGLEEALSHYASNDPMQSGVAFLDTLEGFGRVAYELVSGYDCPSHATFLNTSFFTEETTRTHLNSICLFEMDSGFPLQRYASSNAVSITKNILFTLRSISAVGNYDFIFDYEFYLDGSIFVTVHLTGYIQAAYWAHNGDYGFKIHDNLSGSMHDHVINYKLDMDINGTANSLMKTTVIPTRERYPWSNGQWLNTMKLEKSFIDSEWHSKINWAPNAATTYSIVNKDARNQYGEYRGYRIVPVQNSNNLKKSGSWATHNLYALRQRDTELHSASPYNNLDTGNPVIDFNKYFDGESLDQQDLVLYFNLGMHHVPDTSDLPNTVTTNAHSSMAIFPHNYFLESPSRATRQQVRVSFAKDKPTQVDKFGSHQATCNFDMKNAIPDLTNYKGDLVVPKYPFLPANASYATGDTGL
;
A
#
# COMPACT_ATOMS: atom_id res chain seq x y z
N MET A 1 9.49 -33.11 9.13
CA MET A 1 8.70 -34.32 9.45
C MET A 1 7.80 -34.59 8.26
N GLN A 2 8.06 -35.64 7.47
CA GLN A 2 7.23 -35.94 6.30
C GLN A 2 6.07 -36.85 6.70
N LEU A 3 4.85 -36.39 6.46
CA LEU A 3 3.86 -37.23 5.81
C LEU A 3 3.64 -36.62 4.42
N ARG A 4 4.17 -37.26 3.38
CA ARG A 4 3.91 -36.93 1.97
C ARG A 4 2.85 -37.89 1.45
N ILE A 5 1.91 -37.42 0.64
CA ILE A 5 1.26 -38.27 -0.38
C ILE A 5 1.25 -37.53 -1.72
N TYR A 6 1.85 -38.19 -2.71
CA TYR A 6 1.75 -37.92 -4.15
C TYR A 6 0.49 -38.59 -4.72
N LEU A 7 0.12 -38.31 -5.97
CA LEU A 7 -0.74 -39.22 -6.74
C LEU A 7 -0.21 -39.43 -8.17
N LEU A 8 0.14 -40.67 -8.48
CA LEU A 8 0.46 -41.16 -9.82
C LEU A 8 -0.12 -42.58 -9.97
N ALA A 9 -0.91 -42.78 -11.03
CA ALA A 9 -1.42 -44.05 -11.59
C ALA A 9 -2.28 -45.00 -10.73
N ALA A 10 -3.55 -45.20 -11.12
CA ALA A 10 -4.06 -46.48 -11.65
C ALA A 10 -5.60 -46.42 -11.89
N VAL A 11 -6.05 -46.86 -13.07
CA VAL A 11 -7.49 -47.07 -13.36
C VAL A 11 -7.90 -48.45 -12.87
N ALA A 12 -8.96 -48.52 -12.04
CA ALA A 12 -9.69 -49.76 -11.78
C ALA A 12 -11.04 -49.70 -12.50
N VAL A 13 -11.22 -50.56 -13.51
CA VAL A 13 -12.50 -50.76 -14.20
C VAL A 13 -13.36 -51.70 -13.36
N ILE A 14 -14.58 -51.27 -13.02
CA ILE A 14 -15.71 -52.18 -12.82
C ILE A 14 -16.93 -51.59 -13.54
N ASP A 15 -17.44 -52.35 -14.51
CA ASP A 15 -18.71 -52.15 -15.19
C ASP A 15 -19.83 -52.86 -14.41
N SER A 16 -21.02 -52.26 -14.33
CA SER A 16 -22.27 -53.02 -14.40
C SER A 16 -23.51 -52.10 -14.56
N SER A 17 -24.03 -52.11 -15.78
CA SER A 17 -25.35 -51.70 -16.27
C SER A 17 -26.62 -51.84 -15.38
N ASN A 18 -27.68 -51.13 -15.81
CA ASN A 18 -29.13 -51.27 -15.49
C ASN A 18 -29.58 -50.70 -14.11
N VAL A 19 -30.75 -50.05 -13.95
CA VAL A 19 -32.10 -50.51 -14.32
C VAL A 19 -33.05 -49.42 -14.89
N ALA A 20 -33.78 -49.82 -15.94
CA ALA A 20 -35.05 -49.39 -16.54
C ALA A 20 -35.85 -48.13 -16.11
N HIS A 21 -36.44 -47.49 -17.14
CA HIS A 21 -37.61 -46.61 -17.05
C HIS A 21 -38.92 -47.35 -16.72
N ALA A 22 -39.88 -46.62 -16.12
CA ALA A 22 -41.32 -46.86 -16.26
C ALA A 22 -42.08 -45.52 -16.35
N TRP A 23 -43.19 -45.50 -17.11
CA TRP A 23 -44.03 -44.32 -17.38
C TRP A 23 -45.49 -44.59 -17.00
N ARG A 24 -46.27 -43.50 -16.81
CA ARG A 24 -47.73 -43.43 -16.55
C ARG A 24 -48.13 -43.78 -15.09
N GLU A 25 -49.21 -43.27 -14.48
CA GLU A 25 -50.44 -42.60 -14.98
C GLU A 25 -50.83 -41.32 -14.17
N ASN A 26 -51.96 -40.71 -14.55
CA ASN A 26 -52.68 -39.53 -14.03
C ASN A 26 -54.20 -39.85 -14.23
N PRO A 27 -55.24 -39.14 -13.69
CA PRO A 27 -55.33 -38.05 -12.70
C PRO A 27 -56.37 -38.29 -11.56
N TRP A 28 -56.67 -37.23 -10.78
CA TRP A 28 -57.86 -37.01 -9.91
C TRP A 28 -57.89 -37.61 -8.49
N GLU A 29 -57.63 -36.78 -7.49
CA GLU A 29 -58.68 -36.26 -6.59
C GLU A 29 -58.16 -35.07 -5.77
N ALA A 30 -58.97 -34.01 -5.62
CA ALA A 30 -58.59 -32.81 -4.87
C ALA A 30 -59.38 -32.72 -3.56
N ARG A 31 -58.69 -32.60 -2.42
CA ARG A 31 -59.26 -32.15 -1.15
C ARG A 31 -58.32 -31.13 -0.49
N PRO A 32 -58.85 -30.01 0.05
CA PRO A 32 -58.02 -28.98 0.66
C PRO A 32 -57.58 -29.41 2.07
N ALA A 33 -56.34 -29.88 2.20
CA ALA A 33 -55.73 -30.11 3.51
C ALA A 33 -55.38 -28.76 4.15
N ARG A 34 -55.98 -28.48 5.31
CA ARG A 34 -55.60 -27.36 6.19
C ARG A 34 -54.10 -27.44 6.48
N LEU A 35 -53.41 -26.29 6.41
CA LEU A 35 -52.07 -26.15 6.99
C LEU A 35 -52.18 -26.29 8.52
N SER A 36 -51.95 -27.49 9.03
CA SER A 36 -51.58 -27.67 10.44
C SER A 36 -50.20 -27.04 10.65
N SER A 37 -50.12 -26.14 11.62
CA SER A 37 -48.84 -25.63 12.12
C SER A 37 -48.15 -26.71 12.94
N GLU A 38 -47.61 -27.75 12.28
CA GLU A 38 -46.70 -28.68 12.93
C GLU A 38 -45.39 -27.94 13.25
N SER A 39 -45.32 -27.45 14.49
CA SER A 39 -44.10 -26.98 15.10
C SER A 39 -43.12 -28.14 15.21
N ARG A 40 -42.29 -28.34 14.18
CA ARG A 40 -41.06 -29.12 14.31
C ARG A 40 -40.14 -28.39 15.28
N HIS A 41 -40.30 -28.70 16.57
CA HIS A 41 -39.25 -28.53 17.57
C HIS A 41 -38.08 -29.42 17.18
N GLY A 42 -37.26 -28.95 16.22
CA GLY A 42 -35.85 -29.28 16.25
C GLY A 42 -35.34 -28.87 17.63
N LYS A 43 -34.65 -29.78 18.33
CA LYS A 43 -33.97 -29.44 19.58
C LYS A 43 -33.15 -28.17 19.31
N ARG A 44 -33.42 -27.09 20.04
CA ARG A 44 -32.50 -25.94 20.03
C ARG A 44 -31.17 -26.49 20.50
N ASP A 45 -30.18 -26.49 19.62
CA ASP A 45 -28.84 -26.85 19.99
C ASP A 45 -28.33 -25.73 20.90
N THR A 46 -28.29 -26.00 22.20
CA THR A 46 -27.85 -25.00 23.19
C THR A 46 -26.33 -24.91 23.28
N SER A 47 -25.58 -25.66 22.46
CA SER A 47 -24.13 -25.60 22.43
C SER A 47 -23.62 -24.21 22.05
N THR A 48 -22.53 -23.81 22.70
CA THR A 48 -21.81 -22.59 22.37
C THR A 48 -20.98 -22.81 21.11
N CYS A 49 -20.91 -21.81 20.25
CA CYS A 49 -20.11 -21.81 19.04
C CYS A 49 -18.61 -21.91 19.33
N ASP A 50 -17.92 -22.89 18.72
CA ASP A 50 -16.47 -23.11 18.79
C ASP A 50 -15.69 -22.12 17.91
N HIS A 51 -15.79 -20.84 18.28
CA HIS A 51 -15.16 -19.72 17.59
C HIS A 51 -13.64 -19.65 17.80
N ASN A 52 -13.12 -20.32 18.84
CA ASN A 52 -11.68 -20.37 19.16
C ASN A 52 -10.94 -21.47 18.41
N LYS A 53 -11.59 -22.15 17.46
CA LYS A 53 -10.96 -23.18 16.65
C LYS A 53 -9.88 -22.60 15.75
N VAL A 54 -8.64 -22.99 16.02
CA VAL A 54 -7.43 -22.59 15.29
C VAL A 54 -7.02 -23.69 14.32
N VAL A 55 -6.84 -23.37 13.04
CA VAL A 55 -6.14 -24.25 12.09
C VAL A 55 -4.64 -24.09 12.30
N ASN A 56 -4.00 -25.10 12.87
CA ASN A 56 -2.55 -25.17 13.00
C ASN A 56 -1.94 -25.59 11.65
N THR A 57 -1.25 -24.69 10.99
CA THR A 57 -0.38 -24.99 9.84
C THR A 57 1.08 -24.85 10.24
N LYS A 58 1.98 -25.31 9.37
CA LYS A 58 3.42 -25.10 9.47
C LYS A 58 3.97 -24.79 8.09
N ALA A 59 4.84 -23.79 7.98
CA ALA A 59 5.48 -23.47 6.71
C ALA A 59 6.25 -24.69 6.14
N PRO A 60 6.17 -24.96 4.83
CA PRO A 60 6.89 -26.09 4.22
C PRO A 60 8.42 -25.90 4.21
N LEU A 61 8.87 -24.65 4.32
CA LEU A 61 10.27 -24.18 4.29
C LEU A 61 10.44 -23.06 5.34
N LYS A 62 11.67 -22.75 5.76
CA LYS A 62 11.93 -21.51 6.54
C LYS A 62 11.70 -20.32 5.62
N ASN A 63 11.08 -19.26 6.11
CA ASN A 63 10.88 -18.05 5.35
C ASN A 63 12.22 -17.32 5.14
N VAL A 64 12.79 -17.44 3.94
CA VAL A 64 14.06 -16.81 3.56
C VAL A 64 13.95 -15.30 3.32
N PHE A 65 12.72 -14.79 3.22
CA PHE A 65 12.38 -13.37 3.09
C PHE A 65 12.00 -12.73 4.44
N SER A 66 12.00 -13.50 5.54
CA SER A 66 11.68 -12.99 6.87
C SER A 66 12.68 -11.93 7.33
N GLU A 67 12.16 -10.89 7.96
CA GLU A 67 12.93 -9.80 8.58
C GLU A 67 14.09 -10.31 9.46
N LEU A 68 15.09 -9.45 9.71
CA LEU A 68 16.21 -9.83 10.57
C LEU A 68 15.72 -10.13 11.98
N GLU A 69 16.17 -11.26 12.52
CA GLU A 69 15.86 -11.63 13.90
C GLU A 69 16.45 -10.57 14.85
N SER A 70 15.79 -10.36 16.01
CA SER A 70 16.18 -9.37 17.02
C SER A 70 17.68 -9.39 17.39
N VAL A 71 18.29 -10.58 17.33
CA VAL A 71 19.73 -10.83 17.58
C VAL A 71 20.61 -10.60 16.34
N GLU A 72 20.11 -10.83 15.12
CA GLU A 72 20.81 -10.50 13.88
C GLU A 72 20.98 -8.98 13.75
N VAL A 73 19.91 -8.21 14.01
CA VAL A 73 19.95 -6.73 14.02
C VAL A 73 20.98 -6.22 15.03
N ALA A 74 20.96 -6.74 16.26
CA ALA A 74 21.93 -6.37 17.29
C ALA A 74 23.38 -6.69 16.88
N ALA A 75 23.61 -7.87 16.30
CA ALA A 75 24.93 -8.29 15.84
C ALA A 75 25.45 -7.43 14.67
N VAL A 76 24.60 -7.10 13.69
CA VAL A 76 24.93 -6.20 12.57
C VAL A 76 25.23 -4.79 13.08
N THR A 77 24.40 -4.24 13.97
CA THR A 77 24.59 -2.90 14.56
C THR A 77 25.94 -2.83 15.31
N SER A 78 26.24 -3.85 16.11
CA SER A 78 27.53 -3.96 16.80
C SER A 78 28.70 -4.13 15.83
N PHE A 79 28.56 -4.94 14.78
CA PHE A 79 29.59 -5.10 13.75
C PHE A 79 29.90 -3.77 13.05
N LEU A 80 28.89 -2.96 12.73
CA LEU A 80 29.05 -1.64 12.11
C LEU A 80 29.80 -0.65 13.01
N HIS A 81 29.45 -0.55 14.31
CA HIS A 81 30.20 0.31 15.25
C HIS A 81 31.66 -0.12 15.46
N ASN A 82 32.00 -1.38 15.18
CA ASN A 82 33.37 -1.87 15.24
C ASN A 82 34.18 -1.62 13.95
N GLN A 83 33.59 -1.01 12.91
CA GLN A 83 34.31 -0.61 11.69
C GLN A 83 34.84 0.84 11.84
N PRO A 84 36.15 1.05 12.10
CA PRO A 84 36.70 2.37 12.39
C PRO A 84 36.57 3.35 11.22
N GLU A 85 36.53 2.87 9.98
CA GLU A 85 36.38 3.68 8.76
C GLU A 85 34.99 4.33 8.61
N LEU A 86 33.97 3.83 9.33
CA LEU A 86 32.64 4.43 9.33
C LEU A 86 32.53 5.63 10.29
N ASN A 87 33.40 5.68 11.32
CA ASN A 87 33.42 6.73 12.35
C ASN A 87 32.01 7.04 12.93
N LEU A 88 31.30 5.99 13.36
CA LEU A 88 29.89 6.10 13.78
C LEU A 88 29.72 6.65 15.20
N THR A 89 28.90 7.68 15.33
CA THR A 89 28.34 8.14 16.60
C THR A 89 27.08 7.32 16.92
N ILE A 90 26.92 6.89 18.17
CA ILE A 90 25.66 6.30 18.66
C ILE A 90 24.55 7.35 18.55
N ALA A 91 23.41 7.05 17.95
CA ALA A 91 22.33 7.99 17.68
C ALA A 91 21.92 8.79 18.93
N LYS A 92 21.79 8.16 20.11
CA LYS A 92 21.47 8.88 21.35
C LYS A 92 22.46 10.01 21.71
N ASN A 93 23.72 9.89 21.29
CA ASN A 93 24.78 10.86 21.54
C ASN A 93 25.03 11.81 20.36
N ALA A 94 24.54 11.48 19.17
CA ALA A 94 24.61 12.34 18.01
C ALA A 94 23.73 13.58 18.21
N THR A 95 24.06 14.68 17.53
CA THR A 95 23.44 15.99 17.78
C THR A 95 21.96 16.01 17.38
N ARG A 96 21.06 15.99 18.38
CA ARG A 96 19.59 15.96 18.23
C ARG A 96 18.90 17.03 19.06
N ARG A 97 17.90 17.68 18.47
CA ARG A 97 16.55 17.94 19.04
C ARG A 97 15.79 18.98 18.24
N VAL A 98 14.74 18.55 17.54
CA VAL A 98 13.35 19.05 17.50
C VAL A 98 12.60 18.04 16.61
N VAL A 99 11.39 17.65 16.99
CA VAL A 99 10.44 16.97 16.09
C VAL A 99 9.68 18.07 15.34
N SER A 100 9.58 17.97 14.02
CA SER A 100 8.68 18.81 13.24
C SER A 100 7.65 17.94 12.52
N PHE A 101 6.62 18.55 11.93
CA PHE A 101 5.50 17.92 11.20
C PHE A 101 5.89 17.32 9.82
N ALA A 102 7.11 16.77 9.76
CA ALA A 102 7.70 15.91 8.74
C ALA A 102 8.74 15.07 9.49
N ALA A 103 8.75 13.73 9.35
CA ALA A 103 9.42 12.85 10.33
C ALA A 103 10.94 12.74 10.13
N SER A 104 11.54 13.73 9.47
CA SER A 104 12.96 13.91 9.22
C SER A 104 13.77 14.06 10.52
N HIS A 105 14.31 12.94 11.02
CA HIS A 105 15.35 12.94 12.04
C HIS A 105 16.70 13.31 11.38
N GLY A 106 17.07 14.59 11.47
CA GLY A 106 18.35 15.14 11.02
C GLY A 106 19.39 15.19 12.14
N TRP A 107 20.54 14.54 11.94
CA TRP A 107 21.71 14.62 12.83
C TRP A 107 22.71 15.61 12.26
N SER A 108 23.01 16.68 12.98
CA SER A 108 24.00 17.65 12.50
C SER A 108 25.41 17.16 12.85
N TRP A 109 26.23 16.88 11.83
CA TRP A 109 27.69 16.65 11.93
C TRP A 109 28.18 15.30 12.48
N ASP A 110 27.28 14.30 12.60
CA ASP A 110 27.61 12.93 13.01
C ASP A 110 27.47 11.91 11.86
N ASN A 111 28.13 10.76 11.96
CA ASN A 111 27.80 9.60 11.11
C ASN A 111 26.93 8.63 11.91
N THR A 112 25.77 8.23 11.39
CA THR A 112 24.78 7.41 12.13
C THR A 112 24.21 6.28 11.29
N ILE A 113 23.71 5.22 11.94
CA ILE A 113 23.06 4.09 11.28
C ILE A 113 21.58 4.46 11.05
N GLY A 114 21.18 4.67 9.80
CA GLY A 114 19.81 5.06 9.43
C GLY A 114 18.85 3.88 9.21
N LEU A 115 19.39 2.69 8.88
CA LEU A 115 18.61 1.48 8.59
C LEU A 115 19.47 0.24 8.82
N VAL A 116 18.86 -0.83 9.33
CA VAL A 116 19.38 -2.21 9.32
C VAL A 116 18.21 -3.14 9.04
N GLU A 117 18.21 -3.79 7.88
CA GLU A 117 17.13 -4.68 7.42
C GLU A 117 17.68 -5.89 6.65
N LEU A 118 16.82 -6.85 6.30
CA LEU A 118 17.22 -7.97 5.44
C LEU A 118 17.52 -7.45 4.03
N LEU A 119 18.72 -7.73 3.52
CA LEU A 119 18.94 -7.70 2.07
C LEU A 119 18.30 -8.96 1.48
N GLN A 120 17.22 -8.79 0.73
CA GLN A 120 16.46 -9.89 0.13
C GLN A 120 17.38 -10.77 -0.74
N PRO A 121 17.19 -12.11 -0.73
CA PRO A 121 17.93 -13.00 -1.61
C PRO A 121 17.47 -12.82 -3.06
N ASN A 122 18.42 -12.91 -4.00
CA ASN A 122 18.15 -12.93 -5.44
C ASN A 122 17.13 -14.03 -5.81
N LYS A 123 16.30 -13.80 -6.84
CA LYS A 123 15.35 -14.81 -7.36
C LYS A 123 16.10 -16.05 -7.82
N SER A 124 17.27 -15.87 -8.45
CA SER A 124 18.17 -16.94 -8.87
C SER A 124 18.67 -17.84 -7.72
N ASP A 125 18.88 -17.30 -6.51
CA ASP A 125 19.28 -18.07 -5.32
C ASP A 125 18.07 -18.65 -4.58
N ALA A 126 16.95 -17.92 -4.53
CA ALA A 126 15.75 -18.31 -3.80
C ALA A 126 14.96 -19.42 -4.50
N LEU A 127 14.81 -19.38 -5.83
CA LEU A 127 14.02 -20.36 -6.59
C LEU A 127 14.50 -21.82 -6.40
N PRO A 128 15.80 -22.15 -6.45
CA PRO A 128 16.29 -23.49 -6.13
C PRO A 128 15.83 -23.99 -4.75
N TYR A 129 15.84 -23.13 -3.72
CA TYR A 129 15.36 -23.47 -2.39
C TYR A 129 13.85 -23.68 -2.34
N LEU A 130 13.07 -22.73 -2.88
CA LEU A 130 11.59 -22.77 -2.90
C LEU A 130 11.03 -23.94 -3.73
N ASN A 131 11.82 -24.45 -4.66
CA ASN A 131 11.50 -25.62 -5.48
C ASN A 131 12.05 -26.94 -4.88
N GLY A 132 12.75 -26.89 -3.74
CA GLY A 132 13.30 -28.06 -3.04
C GLY A 132 14.57 -28.66 -3.66
N ASN A 133 15.24 -27.92 -4.55
CA ASN A 133 16.39 -28.35 -5.35
C ASN A 133 17.73 -27.78 -4.86
N GLY A 134 17.74 -26.89 -3.85
CA GLY A 134 18.94 -26.24 -3.31
C GLY A 134 18.86 -25.95 -1.81
N PRO A 135 19.99 -25.55 -1.19
CA PRO A 135 20.02 -25.07 0.19
C PRO A 135 19.33 -23.70 0.31
N ALA A 136 18.97 -23.30 1.53
CA ALA A 136 18.50 -21.94 1.78
C ALA A 136 19.60 -20.91 1.42
N PRO A 137 19.25 -19.76 0.79
CA PRO A 137 20.20 -18.68 0.54
C PRO A 137 20.87 -18.20 1.83
N ARG A 138 22.11 -17.72 1.70
CA ARG A 138 22.79 -17.04 2.82
C ARG A 138 22.08 -15.71 3.10
N ARG A 139 21.83 -15.41 4.37
CA ARG A 139 21.26 -14.13 4.78
C ARG A 139 22.34 -13.05 4.79
N TYR A 140 21.96 -11.86 4.33
CA TYR A 140 22.76 -10.63 4.37
C TYR A 140 21.86 -9.51 4.90
N ALA A 141 22.44 -8.52 5.55
CA ALA A 141 21.74 -7.30 5.93
C ALA A 141 22.05 -6.17 4.93
N ARG A 142 21.04 -5.35 4.64
CA ARG A 142 21.20 -4.01 4.08
C ARG A 142 21.32 -3.04 5.25
N ALA A 143 22.40 -2.26 5.26
CA ALA A 143 22.63 -1.22 6.27
C ALA A 143 22.81 0.13 5.58
N ALA A 144 21.98 1.11 5.93
CA ALA A 144 22.12 2.47 5.42
C ALA A 144 22.85 3.33 6.45
N ILE A 145 23.96 3.95 6.04
CA ILE A 145 24.75 4.84 6.88
C ILE A 145 24.56 6.29 6.40
N LYS A 146 24.09 7.16 7.29
CA LYS A 146 24.06 8.62 7.08
C LYS A 146 25.45 9.16 7.44
N PHE A 147 26.23 9.58 6.46
CA PHE A 147 27.48 10.29 6.65
C PHE A 147 27.21 11.80 6.68
N GLN A 148 27.01 12.35 7.88
CA GLN A 148 26.75 13.78 8.06
C GLN A 148 27.93 14.51 8.72
N ALA A 149 29.04 13.84 9.05
CA ALA A 149 30.30 14.48 9.50
C ALA A 149 31.12 15.09 8.34
N THR A 150 30.47 15.84 7.44
CA THR A 150 31.09 16.42 6.22
C THR A 150 30.26 17.59 5.67
N GLU A 151 30.89 18.53 4.96
CA GLU A 151 30.22 19.63 4.23
C GLU A 151 29.26 19.13 3.13
N GLU A 152 29.53 17.93 2.61
CA GLU A 152 28.81 17.30 1.49
C GLU A 152 28.14 15.99 1.96
N PRO A 153 27.10 16.07 2.81
CA PRO A 153 26.53 14.92 3.52
C PRO A 153 25.76 14.00 2.60
N TYR A 154 25.81 12.71 2.91
CA TYR A 154 25.23 11.67 2.04
C TYR A 154 24.75 10.46 2.85
N ILE A 155 23.79 9.74 2.30
CA ILE A 155 23.44 8.39 2.72
C ILE A 155 24.12 7.38 1.79
N GLN A 156 24.59 6.26 2.32
CA GLN A 156 25.15 5.17 1.54
C GLN A 156 24.73 3.82 2.11
N ASP A 157 24.30 2.92 1.22
CA ASP A 157 23.97 1.55 1.54
C ASP A 157 25.18 0.63 1.50
N TYR A 158 25.18 -0.31 2.43
CA TYR A 158 26.14 -1.39 2.54
C TYR A 158 25.43 -2.74 2.66
N MET A 159 26.09 -3.75 2.12
CA MET A 159 25.77 -5.16 2.33
C MET A 159 26.67 -5.69 3.44
N VAL A 160 26.05 -6.20 4.50
CA VAL A 160 26.74 -6.81 5.66
C VAL A 160 26.43 -8.30 5.67
N GLY A 161 27.45 -9.14 5.55
CA GLY A 161 27.26 -10.58 5.68
C GLY A 161 28.40 -11.45 5.12
N PRO A 162 28.21 -12.78 5.08
CA PRO A 162 26.98 -13.48 5.46
C PRO A 162 26.67 -13.41 6.96
N LEU A 163 25.40 -13.65 7.31
CA LEU A 163 24.90 -13.80 8.67
C LEU A 163 24.85 -15.29 9.08
N PRO A 164 24.98 -15.63 10.38
CA PRO A 164 25.26 -14.73 11.51
C PRO A 164 26.68 -14.15 11.46
N ILE A 165 26.90 -13.03 12.17
CA ILE A 165 28.19 -12.32 12.20
C ILE A 165 29.32 -13.26 12.62
N SER A 166 30.38 -13.32 11.83
CA SER A 166 31.54 -14.19 12.00
C SER A 166 32.79 -13.60 11.34
N ASN A 167 33.93 -14.29 11.43
CA ASN A 167 35.16 -13.90 10.73
C ASN A 167 35.05 -13.96 9.19
N GLN A 168 33.96 -14.49 8.63
CA GLN A 168 33.65 -14.45 7.20
C GLN A 168 32.77 -13.26 6.81
N THR A 169 32.19 -12.55 7.78
CA THR A 169 31.34 -11.40 7.53
C THR A 169 32.17 -10.24 7.01
N THR A 170 31.69 -9.64 5.93
CA THR A 170 32.29 -8.48 5.27
C THR A 170 31.32 -7.31 5.28
N LEU A 171 31.89 -6.10 5.21
CA LEU A 171 31.19 -4.88 4.87
C LEU A 171 31.57 -4.49 3.44
N GLN A 172 30.59 -4.29 2.56
CA GLN A 172 30.86 -3.80 1.20
C GLN A 172 29.76 -2.83 0.74
N PRO A 173 30.08 -1.79 -0.07
CA PRO A 173 29.07 -0.91 -0.66
C PRO A 173 28.04 -1.71 -1.47
N LEU A 174 26.76 -1.45 -1.23
CA LEU A 174 25.66 -2.12 -1.94
C LEU A 174 25.31 -1.32 -3.19
N ASN A 175 25.77 -1.80 -4.35
CA ASN A 175 25.64 -1.07 -5.63
C ASN A 175 24.84 -1.82 -6.71
N TYR A 176 24.66 -3.15 -6.59
CA TYR A 176 24.31 -3.98 -7.75
C TYR A 176 22.90 -3.76 -8.32
N PHE A 177 21.94 -3.31 -7.50
CA PHE A 177 20.58 -2.96 -7.95
C PHE A 177 20.35 -1.45 -8.12
N TYR A 178 21.41 -0.64 -8.02
CA TYR A 178 21.33 0.80 -8.21
C TYR A 178 21.86 1.19 -9.59
N ASN A 179 20.96 1.55 -10.51
CA ASN A 179 21.32 1.89 -11.90
C ASN A 179 22.01 3.28 -12.05
N LYS A 180 22.30 3.96 -10.94
CA LYS A 180 23.31 5.04 -10.81
C LYS A 180 24.75 4.50 -10.73
N GLY A 181 24.93 3.19 -10.51
CA GLY A 181 26.22 2.53 -10.31
C GLY A 181 26.75 2.57 -8.88
N VAL A 182 26.12 3.37 -7.99
CA VAL A 182 26.44 3.46 -6.57
C VAL A 182 25.17 3.59 -5.73
N GLY A 183 25.09 2.85 -4.61
CA GLY A 183 24.05 3.00 -3.60
C GLY A 183 24.31 4.18 -2.66
N LYS A 184 24.59 5.36 -3.23
CA LYS A 184 24.97 6.58 -2.51
C LYS A 184 24.23 7.79 -3.05
N GLN A 185 23.66 8.58 -2.13
CA GLN A 185 22.88 9.77 -2.45
C GLN A 185 23.21 10.95 -1.52
N ARG A 186 23.36 12.16 -2.08
CA ARG A 186 23.56 13.39 -1.30
C ARG A 186 22.28 13.74 -0.54
N ILE A 187 22.43 14.19 0.71
CA ILE A 187 21.38 14.78 1.53
C ILE A 187 21.58 16.29 1.45
N TYR A 188 20.56 17.06 1.04
CA TYR A 188 20.70 18.52 0.93
C TYR A 188 20.19 19.27 2.19
N HIS A 189 19.20 18.73 2.92
CA HIS A 189 18.66 19.27 4.18
C HIS A 189 19.26 18.60 5.44
N ALA A 190 20.58 18.50 5.54
CA ALA A 190 21.22 17.74 6.63
C ALA A 190 21.08 18.40 8.02
N ASP A 191 20.80 19.71 8.09
CA ASP A 191 20.86 20.54 9.30
C ASP A 191 19.49 21.09 9.69
N LEU A 192 18.49 20.22 9.81
CA LEU A 192 17.10 20.61 10.11
C LEU A 192 16.96 21.61 11.28
N GLN A 193 17.82 21.54 12.31
CA GLN A 193 17.80 22.51 13.42
C GLN A 193 18.25 23.90 13.02
N ALA A 194 19.25 24.00 12.15
CA ALA A 194 19.66 25.26 11.58
C ALA A 194 18.56 25.79 10.63
N GLU A 195 17.92 24.91 9.84
CA GLU A 195 16.81 25.28 8.95
C GLU A 195 15.61 25.84 9.73
N ILE A 196 15.15 25.14 10.77
CA ILE A 196 14.06 25.62 11.66
C ILE A 196 14.43 26.99 12.26
N LYS A 197 15.68 27.16 12.74
CA LYS A 197 16.14 28.43 13.28
C LYS A 197 16.17 29.54 12.21
N PHE A 198 16.62 29.23 10.99
CA PHE A 198 16.61 30.18 9.88
C PHE A 198 15.17 30.55 9.48
N TYR A 199 14.25 29.59 9.43
CA TYR A 199 12.83 29.86 9.19
C TYR A 199 12.22 30.73 10.30
N ALA A 200 12.63 30.54 11.56
CA ALA A 200 12.23 31.40 12.68
C ALA A 200 12.82 32.82 12.57
N GLU A 201 14.06 32.98 12.10
CA GLU A 201 14.67 34.29 11.80
C GLU A 201 13.94 35.00 10.63
N VAL A 202 13.52 34.24 9.62
CA VAL A 202 12.68 34.72 8.51
C VAL A 202 11.30 35.15 9.00
N GLY A 203 10.64 34.35 9.85
CA GLY A 203 9.38 34.67 10.51
C GLY A 203 9.46 35.94 11.36
N ALA A 204 10.50 36.06 12.19
CA ALA A 204 10.78 37.23 13.00
C ALA A 204 10.94 38.52 12.16
N SER A 205 11.47 38.42 10.94
CA SER A 205 11.62 39.57 10.02
C SER A 205 10.30 40.17 9.51
N VAL A 206 9.19 39.46 9.71
CA VAL A 206 7.81 39.86 9.34
C VAL A 206 6.81 39.65 10.49
N ALA A 207 7.26 39.47 11.73
CA ALA A 207 6.38 39.14 12.87
C ALA A 207 5.31 40.22 13.15
N ASP A 208 5.59 41.48 12.85
CA ASP A 208 4.62 42.58 12.90
C ASP A 208 3.54 42.49 11.82
N ILE A 209 3.87 41.91 10.65
CA ILE A 209 2.93 41.61 9.58
C ILE A 209 2.08 40.38 9.93
N THR A 210 2.68 39.31 10.44
CA THR A 210 1.92 38.08 10.78
C THR A 210 0.99 38.30 11.98
N LEU A 211 1.40 39.13 12.94
CA LEU A 211 0.55 39.54 14.06
C LEU A 211 -0.64 40.41 13.60
N ASP A 212 -0.43 41.31 12.64
CA ASP A 212 -1.50 42.16 12.08
C ASP A 212 -2.41 41.43 11.08
N LEU A 213 -1.92 40.36 10.42
CA LEU A 213 -2.74 39.50 9.55
C LEU A 213 -3.57 38.46 10.31
N TRP A 214 -2.96 37.75 11.27
CA TRP A 214 -3.55 36.54 11.87
C TRP A 214 -3.46 36.48 13.40
N ASN A 215 -2.94 37.52 14.05
CA ASN A 215 -2.66 37.55 15.49
C ASN A 215 -1.71 36.41 15.94
N GLY A 216 -0.73 36.06 15.10
CA GLY A 216 0.25 35.01 15.38
C GLY A 216 1.68 35.33 14.93
N THR A 217 2.65 34.63 15.51
CA THR A 217 4.09 34.81 15.25
C THR A 217 4.82 33.48 15.18
N PHE A 218 5.89 33.46 14.38
CA PHE A 218 6.91 32.41 14.36
C PHE A 218 8.28 33.06 14.58
N MET A 219 8.89 32.83 15.74
CA MET A 219 10.14 33.44 16.18
C MET A 219 11.12 32.42 16.79
N GLY A 220 10.77 31.14 16.80
CA GLY A 220 11.53 30.07 17.47
C GLY A 220 11.30 30.08 18.99
N LEU A 221 10.09 30.45 19.41
CA LEU A 221 9.74 30.65 20.83
C LEU A 221 8.60 29.69 21.26
N PRO A 222 8.53 29.28 22.55
CA PRO A 222 7.49 28.38 23.04
C PRO A 222 6.05 28.91 22.97
N ASN A 223 5.86 30.19 22.61
CA ASN A 223 4.58 30.85 22.43
C ASN A 223 4.26 31.15 20.96
N ASP A 224 5.01 30.58 20.02
CA ASP A 224 4.70 30.64 18.60
C ASP A 224 3.35 29.96 18.32
N THR A 225 2.58 30.57 17.43
CA THR A 225 1.19 30.20 17.11
C THR A 225 1.00 29.87 15.63
N ILE A 226 2.03 30.18 14.84
CA ILE A 226 2.17 29.84 13.42
C ILE A 226 3.59 29.32 13.21
N PHE A 227 3.83 28.65 12.09
CA PHE A 227 5.17 28.18 11.71
C PHE A 227 5.35 28.18 10.19
N ILE A 228 6.59 28.02 9.75
CA ILE A 228 6.92 27.86 8.32
C ILE A 228 7.30 26.38 8.07
N LYS A 229 6.62 25.74 7.12
CA LYS A 229 7.01 24.44 6.53
C LYS A 229 7.54 24.68 5.13
N GLY A 230 8.64 24.01 4.76
CA GLY A 230 9.17 23.99 3.39
C GLY A 230 8.53 22.89 2.53
N PHE A 231 8.55 23.05 1.20
CA PHE A 231 8.03 22.03 0.28
C PHE A 231 8.97 20.82 0.13
N GLU A 232 8.49 19.75 -0.51
CA GLU A 232 9.30 18.58 -0.84
C GLU A 232 8.84 17.99 -2.20
N PRO A 233 9.77 17.61 -3.12
CA PRO A 233 11.23 17.62 -3.02
C PRO A 233 11.87 19.02 -3.10
N LEU A 234 13.06 19.15 -2.52
CA LEU A 234 13.89 20.34 -2.71
C LEU A 234 14.27 20.54 -4.18
N TRP A 235 14.27 21.79 -4.63
CA TRP A 235 14.69 22.14 -5.99
C TRP A 235 16.20 22.35 -6.04
N ILE A 236 16.89 21.33 -6.54
CA ILE A 236 18.35 21.32 -6.69
C ILE A 236 18.73 21.89 -8.06
N GLU A 237 19.58 22.91 -8.02
CA GLU A 237 20.22 23.58 -9.15
C GLU A 237 21.75 23.54 -8.97
N GLU A 238 22.53 23.90 -9.98
CA GLU A 238 24.00 23.70 -9.99
C GLU A 238 24.73 24.33 -8.79
N HIS A 239 24.23 25.45 -8.26
CA HIS A 239 24.80 26.19 -7.12
C HIS A 239 23.74 26.61 -6.08
N SER A 240 22.52 26.07 -6.16
CA SER A 240 21.38 26.49 -5.32
C SER A 240 20.56 25.28 -4.85
N VAL A 241 20.09 25.35 -3.60
CA VAL A 241 19.12 24.41 -3.03
C VAL A 241 17.92 25.26 -2.63
N ILE A 242 16.90 25.24 -3.48
CA ILE A 242 15.75 26.12 -3.35
C ILE A 242 14.64 25.39 -2.59
N THR A 243 14.07 26.08 -1.61
CA THR A 243 12.82 25.69 -0.95
C THR A 243 11.82 26.84 -0.98
N TRP A 244 10.54 26.52 -1.11
CA TRP A 244 9.45 27.44 -0.83
C TRP A 244 8.87 27.09 0.53
N GLY A 245 8.90 28.07 1.45
CA GLY A 245 8.22 28.00 2.73
C GLY A 245 6.81 28.59 2.64
N GLN A 246 5.86 28.02 3.36
CA GLN A 246 4.52 28.59 3.58
C GLN A 246 4.26 28.72 5.08
N PHE A 247 3.54 29.77 5.48
CA PHE A 247 3.03 29.92 6.83
C PHE A 247 1.78 29.04 7.05
N TRP A 248 1.73 28.40 8.22
CA TRP A 248 0.64 27.53 8.68
C TRP A 248 0.25 27.92 10.10
N ASN A 249 -1.03 27.79 10.44
CA ASN A 249 -1.53 27.97 11.81
C ASN A 249 -1.27 26.70 12.63
N PHE A 250 -0.84 26.82 13.89
CA PHE A 250 -0.89 25.66 14.79
C PHE A 250 -2.35 25.35 15.19
N PRO A 251 -2.70 24.06 15.37
CA PRO A 251 -3.99 23.66 15.91
C PRO A 251 -4.19 24.11 17.37
N ILE A 252 -5.46 24.19 17.82
CA ILE A 252 -5.78 24.53 19.21
C ILE A 252 -5.84 23.26 20.05
N GLY A 253 -4.89 23.09 20.96
CA GLY A 253 -4.78 21.95 21.85
C GLY A 253 -3.53 21.13 21.52
N ASP A 254 -3.68 19.82 21.40
CA ASP A 254 -2.58 18.94 21.03
C ASP A 254 -2.13 19.21 19.57
N PRO A 255 -0.82 19.18 19.26
CA PRO A 255 -0.36 19.30 17.88
C PRO A 255 -0.55 17.95 17.16
N ASP A 256 -1.35 17.96 16.10
CA ASP A 256 -1.58 16.80 15.22
C ASP A 256 -1.73 17.23 13.75
N ASP A 257 -1.88 16.26 12.85
CA ASP A 257 -1.82 16.46 11.40
C ASP A 257 -2.98 17.29 10.81
N ARG A 258 -3.98 17.72 11.60
CA ARG A 258 -4.98 18.72 11.16
C ARG A 258 -4.36 20.05 10.78
N VAL A 259 -3.09 20.28 11.14
CA VAL A 259 -2.26 21.38 10.65
C VAL A 259 -2.25 21.49 9.12
N SER A 260 -2.38 20.36 8.41
CA SER A 260 -2.45 20.25 6.95
C SER A 260 -3.66 20.95 6.31
N VAL A 261 -4.72 21.25 7.08
CA VAL A 261 -5.87 22.06 6.64
C VAL A 261 -5.83 23.52 7.12
N LEU A 262 -4.70 23.99 7.67
CA LEU A 262 -4.54 25.35 8.23
C LEU A 262 -3.52 26.26 7.48
N PRO A 263 -3.51 26.34 6.13
CA PRO A 263 -2.60 27.21 5.38
C PRO A 263 -2.96 28.70 5.55
N LEU A 264 -1.96 29.59 5.54
CA LEU A 264 -2.14 31.04 5.76
C LEU A 264 -1.85 31.94 4.55
N GLY A 265 -1.43 31.38 3.40
CA GLY A 265 -1.34 32.11 2.13
C GLY A 265 -0.15 33.05 1.94
N LEU A 266 0.72 33.20 2.95
CA LEU A 266 2.03 33.85 2.80
C LEU A 266 3.11 32.81 2.55
N HIS A 267 3.94 33.08 1.54
CA HIS A 267 4.99 32.19 1.10
C HIS A 267 6.32 32.93 0.98
N VAL A 268 7.42 32.21 1.18
CA VAL A 268 8.78 32.74 1.12
C VAL A 268 9.69 31.80 0.32
N LYS A 269 10.37 32.33 -0.70
CA LYS A 269 11.37 31.58 -1.48
C LYS A 269 12.72 31.70 -0.80
N MET A 270 13.38 30.59 -0.53
CA MET A 270 14.64 30.55 0.20
C MET A 270 15.70 29.73 -0.55
N ASN A 271 16.96 30.15 -0.46
CA ASN A 271 18.12 29.34 -0.84
C ASN A 271 18.79 28.85 0.43
N ILE A 272 18.82 27.53 0.62
CA ILE A 272 19.42 26.82 1.74
C ILE A 272 20.65 26.00 1.31
N ALA A 273 21.36 26.44 0.26
CA ALA A 273 22.53 25.74 -0.26
C ALA A 273 23.70 25.70 0.74
N GLY A 274 24.24 24.50 0.96
CA GLY A 274 25.36 24.26 1.87
C GLY A 274 24.95 24.29 3.35
N ARG A 275 25.91 23.99 4.24
CA ARG A 275 25.65 23.77 5.68
C ARG A 275 25.97 24.96 6.57
N ASP A 276 26.14 26.14 5.97
CA ASP A 276 26.46 27.39 6.64
C ASP A 276 25.26 28.34 6.57
N PRO A 277 24.46 28.47 7.65
CA PRO A 277 23.24 29.28 7.63
C PRO A 277 23.49 30.76 7.38
N SER A 278 24.71 31.26 7.59
CA SER A 278 25.06 32.65 7.28
C SER A 278 25.09 32.95 5.78
N LYS A 279 25.10 31.91 4.94
CA LYS A 279 25.02 31.99 3.46
C LYS A 279 23.61 31.77 2.92
N TRP A 280 22.68 31.26 3.74
CA TRP A 280 21.30 31.08 3.35
C TRP A 280 20.59 32.43 3.19
N SER A 281 19.59 32.49 2.32
CA SER A 281 18.97 33.77 1.94
C SER A 281 17.53 33.66 1.51
N VAL A 282 16.76 34.71 1.82
CA VAL A 282 15.41 34.93 1.27
C VAL A 282 15.54 35.53 -0.13
N LEU A 283 15.01 34.82 -1.13
CA LEU A 283 14.98 35.21 -2.54
C LEU A 283 13.71 35.96 -2.95
N GLY A 284 12.69 35.98 -2.08
CA GLY A 284 11.46 36.74 -2.27
C GLY A 284 10.28 36.19 -1.49
N TRP A 285 9.16 36.88 -1.59
CA TRP A 285 7.89 36.57 -0.93
C TRP A 285 6.77 36.46 -1.96
N PHE A 286 5.77 35.62 -1.71
CA PHE A 286 4.56 35.55 -2.52
C PHE A 286 3.31 35.62 -1.63
N TYR A 287 2.42 36.54 -1.97
CA TYR A 287 1.17 36.79 -1.26
C TYR A 287 0.13 37.37 -2.22
N ASN A 288 -1.11 36.89 -2.15
CA ASN A 288 -2.24 37.35 -2.97
C ASN A 288 -1.90 37.50 -4.48
N GLY A 289 -1.31 36.45 -5.08
CA GLY A 289 -0.94 36.44 -6.50
C GLY A 289 0.29 37.28 -6.88
N ILE A 290 0.93 38.00 -5.94
CA ILE A 290 2.03 38.93 -6.22
C ILE A 290 3.35 38.41 -5.64
N PHE A 291 4.40 38.41 -6.46
CA PHE A 291 5.77 38.10 -6.04
C PHE A 291 6.60 39.38 -5.75
N TYR A 292 7.21 39.42 -4.58
CA TYR A 292 8.05 40.52 -4.09
C TYR A 292 9.50 40.04 -3.96
N LYS A 293 10.43 40.64 -4.70
CA LYS A 293 11.83 40.19 -4.77
C LYS A 293 12.62 40.32 -3.46
N THR A 294 12.19 41.17 -2.53
CA THR A 294 12.86 41.36 -1.24
C THR A 294 11.85 41.54 -0.12
N THR A 295 12.24 41.20 1.12
CA THR A 295 11.45 41.49 2.33
C THR A 295 11.15 42.99 2.46
N LYS A 296 12.06 43.87 2.00
CA LYS A 296 11.83 45.32 2.00
C LYS A 296 10.71 45.74 1.05
N ASP A 297 10.64 45.15 -0.13
CA ASP A 297 9.58 45.44 -1.11
C ASP A 297 8.23 44.90 -0.64
N PHE A 298 8.20 43.69 -0.07
CA PHE A 298 6.99 43.12 0.54
C PHE A 298 6.49 44.01 1.69
N ARG A 299 7.34 44.35 2.66
CA ARG A 299 6.98 45.24 3.79
C ARG A 299 6.50 46.61 3.31
N LYS A 300 7.14 47.19 2.27
CA LYS A 300 6.69 48.46 1.67
C LYS A 300 5.30 48.33 1.04
N ALA A 301 5.03 47.25 0.33
CA ALA A 301 3.72 46.99 -0.25
C ALA A 301 2.66 46.80 0.84
N TYR A 302 2.95 45.99 1.86
CA TYR A 302 2.06 45.70 2.98
C TYR A 302 1.55 46.96 3.70
N TYR A 303 2.45 47.90 3.98
CA TYR A 303 2.11 49.17 4.63
C TYR A 303 1.66 50.28 3.67
N SER A 304 1.46 49.98 2.38
CA SER A 304 0.90 50.95 1.42
C SER A 304 -0.63 51.01 1.53
N PRO A 305 -1.26 52.20 1.40
CA PRO A 305 -2.71 52.32 1.37
C PRO A 305 -3.33 51.47 0.26
N GLY A 306 -4.37 50.71 0.59
CA GLY A 306 -5.06 49.81 -0.35
C GLY A 306 -4.43 48.43 -0.51
N PHE A 307 -3.42 48.05 0.27
CA PHE A 307 -2.98 46.67 0.35
C PHE A 307 -4.10 45.77 0.90
N GLU A 308 -4.46 44.73 0.15
CA GLU A 308 -5.50 43.78 0.53
C GLU A 308 -4.95 42.77 1.55
N LYS A 309 -5.57 42.71 2.74
CA LYS A 309 -5.25 41.76 3.80
C LYS A 309 -6.29 40.65 3.82
N LEU A 310 -5.85 39.42 3.56
CA LEU A 310 -6.68 38.23 3.54
C LEU A 310 -6.65 37.49 4.89
N GLY A 311 -7.75 36.81 5.24
CA GLY A 311 -7.94 36.17 6.54
C GLY A 311 -7.19 34.85 6.75
N ALA A 312 -7.14 34.37 7.99
CA ALA A 312 -6.57 33.06 8.33
C ALA A 312 -7.54 31.89 8.04
N ASN A 313 -6.99 30.68 7.93
CA ASN A 313 -7.73 29.45 8.26
C ASN A 313 -7.44 29.13 9.72
N VAL A 314 -8.48 29.06 10.56
CA VAL A 314 -8.35 28.88 12.02
C VAL A 314 -8.98 27.55 12.42
N ASP A 315 -8.28 26.81 13.28
CA ASP A 315 -8.76 25.53 13.83
C ASP A 315 -10.10 25.67 14.56
N GLY A 316 -10.97 24.68 14.43
CA GLY A 316 -12.28 24.65 15.05
C GLY A 316 -12.92 23.26 15.02
N PRO A 317 -14.23 23.14 15.29
CA PRO A 317 -14.94 21.86 15.20
C PRO A 317 -14.85 21.21 13.82
N TRP A 318 -14.85 22.02 12.75
CA TRP A 318 -14.79 21.59 11.35
C TRP A 318 -13.53 20.79 10.97
N SER A 319 -12.43 20.99 11.70
CA SER A 319 -11.10 20.39 11.47
C SER A 319 -10.77 19.30 12.50
N ARG A 320 -11.77 18.70 13.17
CA ARG A 320 -11.57 17.72 14.25
C ARG A 320 -12.36 16.44 14.00
N LEU A 321 -11.75 15.30 14.34
CA LEU A 321 -12.34 13.96 14.16
C LEU A 321 -13.37 13.56 15.24
N ASN A 322 -13.66 14.45 16.20
CA ASN A 322 -14.68 14.20 17.21
C ASN A 322 -16.08 14.23 16.58
N ARG A 323 -17.00 13.40 17.07
CA ARG A 323 -18.39 13.37 16.58
C ARG A 323 -19.06 14.74 16.74
N ASP A 324 -19.39 15.37 15.63
CA ASP A 324 -20.19 16.59 15.54
C ASP A 324 -21.56 16.31 14.87
N GLY A 325 -22.49 17.27 14.96
CA GLY A 325 -23.82 17.21 14.36
C GLY A 325 -24.88 16.43 15.15
N ASP A 326 -26.09 16.39 14.59
CA ASP A 326 -27.24 15.70 15.17
C ASP A 326 -27.12 14.17 15.02
N PRO A 327 -27.48 13.37 16.06
CA PRO A 327 -27.46 11.91 15.96
C PRO A 327 -28.39 11.37 14.86
N LEU A 328 -27.90 10.41 14.07
CA LEU A 328 -28.69 9.78 13.03
C LEU A 328 -29.82 8.90 13.63
N PRO A 329 -30.97 8.74 12.94
CA PRO A 329 -32.06 7.90 13.43
C PRO A 329 -31.60 6.45 13.68
N GLN A 330 -31.88 5.94 14.88
CA GLN A 330 -31.54 4.58 15.34
C GLN A 330 -30.04 4.29 15.56
N ASP A 331 -29.15 5.28 15.43
CA ASP A 331 -27.68 5.12 15.46
C ASP A 331 -27.09 4.74 16.84
N THR A 332 -27.91 4.72 17.89
CA THR A 332 -27.56 4.12 19.19
C THR A 332 -27.82 2.61 19.26
N THR A 333 -28.35 2.01 18.19
CA THR A 333 -28.54 0.56 18.05
C THR A 333 -27.23 -0.09 17.62
N ALA A 334 -26.91 -1.27 18.15
CA ALA A 334 -25.72 -1.99 17.72
C ALA A 334 -25.75 -2.28 16.20
N ALA A 335 -24.72 -1.83 15.50
CA ALA A 335 -24.52 -2.08 14.08
C ALA A 335 -24.32 -3.59 13.78
N PRO A 336 -24.57 -4.07 12.55
CA PRO A 336 -24.30 -5.45 12.17
C PRO A 336 -22.81 -5.80 12.33
N SER A 337 -22.50 -6.75 13.22
CA SER A 337 -21.14 -7.26 13.38
C SER A 337 -20.97 -8.58 12.62
N GLN A 338 -19.86 -8.72 11.89
CA GLN A 338 -19.47 -10.01 11.35
C GLN A 338 -18.97 -10.93 12.47
N VAL A 339 -19.31 -12.21 12.41
CA VAL A 339 -18.83 -13.24 13.34
C VAL A 339 -18.33 -14.47 12.59
N GLN A 340 -17.45 -15.25 13.20
CA GLN A 340 -16.91 -16.50 12.67
C GLN A 340 -17.23 -17.67 13.62
N PRO A 341 -18.44 -18.28 13.54
CA PRO A 341 -18.96 -19.17 14.60
C PRO A 341 -18.17 -20.46 14.84
N GLU A 342 -17.50 -21.00 13.82
CA GLU A 342 -16.75 -22.26 13.92
C GLU A 342 -15.23 -22.07 13.81
N GLY A 343 -14.78 -20.87 14.16
CA GLY A 343 -13.37 -20.45 14.14
C GLY A 343 -12.80 -20.30 12.74
N ARG A 344 -11.51 -19.92 12.71
CA ARG A 344 -10.83 -19.57 11.45
C ARG A 344 -10.74 -20.78 10.53
N ARG A 345 -10.89 -20.56 9.21
CA ARG A 345 -10.67 -21.64 8.22
C ARG A 345 -9.27 -21.61 7.60
N PHE A 346 -8.52 -20.53 7.81
CA PHE A 346 -7.13 -20.38 7.37
C PHE A 346 -6.12 -20.83 8.42
N GLY A 347 -5.00 -21.38 7.96
CA GLY A 347 -3.82 -21.63 8.78
C GLY A 347 -2.88 -20.43 8.81
N VAL A 348 -2.21 -20.21 9.93
CA VAL A 348 -1.08 -19.27 10.04
C VAL A 348 0.02 -19.92 10.86
N ASP A 349 1.25 -19.96 10.32
CA ASP A 349 2.48 -20.19 11.07
C ASP A 349 3.09 -18.82 11.38
N VAL A 350 2.82 -18.34 12.59
CA VAL A 350 3.15 -16.97 13.05
C VAL A 350 4.67 -16.76 13.07
N ASN A 351 5.47 -17.79 13.33
CA ASN A 351 6.93 -17.67 13.43
C ASN A 351 7.57 -17.43 12.05
N GLU A 352 7.06 -18.13 11.03
CA GLU A 352 7.54 -18.03 9.65
C GLU A 352 6.80 -16.94 8.85
N LYS A 353 5.84 -16.24 9.48
CA LYS A 353 4.86 -15.34 8.86
C LYS A 353 4.15 -15.97 7.64
N TYR A 354 3.98 -17.29 7.65
CA TYR A 354 3.39 -18.06 6.55
C TYR A 354 1.88 -18.23 6.75
N VAL A 355 1.11 -17.92 5.71
CA VAL A 355 -0.35 -18.03 5.71
C VAL A 355 -0.74 -19.20 4.82
N GLU A 356 -1.30 -20.26 5.41
CA GLU A 356 -2.02 -21.29 4.66
C GLU A 356 -3.47 -20.84 4.46
N TRP A 357 -3.57 -19.91 3.53
CA TRP A 357 -4.76 -19.57 2.78
C TRP A 357 -4.29 -19.23 1.36
N ASN A 358 -5.14 -18.62 0.54
CA ASN A 358 -4.71 -18.15 -0.78
C ASN A 358 -3.81 -16.86 -0.75
N THR A 359 -3.41 -16.34 0.44
CA THR A 359 -2.28 -15.41 0.82
C THR A 359 -2.49 -13.88 1.04
N GLY A 360 -1.43 -13.04 1.18
CA GLY A 360 -1.39 -11.56 1.50
C GLY A 360 0.00 -10.91 1.84
N ILE A 361 0.22 -9.58 1.56
CA ILE A 361 1.40 -8.63 1.80
C ILE A 361 2.84 -9.00 1.38
N ARG A 362 3.67 -8.00 0.92
CA ARG A 362 4.84 -8.17 -0.02
C ARG A 362 5.20 -9.63 -0.15
N LEU A 363 4.51 -10.20 -1.11
CA LEU A 363 4.16 -11.58 -1.14
C LEU A 363 5.21 -12.35 -1.86
N PHE A 364 5.73 -13.38 -1.22
CA PHE A 364 6.65 -14.31 -1.85
C PHE A 364 6.00 -15.69 -1.99
N ASP A 365 6.27 -16.34 -3.13
CA ASP A 365 5.85 -17.71 -3.41
C ASP A 365 4.33 -17.94 -3.30
N ILE A 366 3.52 -17.03 -3.89
CA ILE A 366 2.05 -17.22 -3.94
C ILE A 366 1.75 -18.45 -4.80
N ARG A 367 1.04 -19.40 -4.20
CA ARG A 367 0.62 -20.65 -4.85
C ARG A 367 -0.89 -20.79 -4.83
N TYR A 368 -1.45 -21.27 -5.94
CA TYR A 368 -2.84 -21.71 -6.00
C TYR A 368 -2.89 -23.18 -6.37
N LYS A 369 -3.55 -24.00 -5.53
CA LYS A 369 -3.56 -25.47 -5.63
C LYS A 369 -2.17 -26.11 -5.71
N GLY A 370 -1.18 -25.49 -5.06
CA GLY A 370 0.21 -25.97 -4.97
C GLY A 370 1.13 -25.53 -6.12
N GLU A 371 0.58 -25.03 -7.23
CA GLU A 371 1.34 -24.41 -8.32
C GLU A 371 1.64 -22.94 -7.97
N ARG A 372 2.89 -22.48 -8.15
CA ARG A 372 3.21 -21.05 -8.06
C ARG A 372 2.53 -20.31 -9.20
N ILE A 373 2.01 -19.13 -8.89
CA ILE A 373 1.45 -18.19 -9.87
C ILE A 373 2.19 -16.85 -9.86
N ILE A 374 2.73 -16.45 -8.71
CA ILE A 374 3.47 -15.20 -8.50
C ILE A 374 4.68 -15.52 -7.62
N TYR A 375 5.88 -15.11 -8.06
CA TYR A 375 7.08 -15.18 -7.24
C TYR A 375 7.11 -14.04 -6.21
N GLU A 376 6.82 -12.82 -6.65
CA GLU A 376 6.84 -11.60 -5.84
C GLU A 376 5.66 -10.66 -6.18
N LEU A 377 4.95 -10.13 -5.18
CA LEU A 377 3.95 -9.07 -5.35
C LEU A 377 3.98 -8.07 -4.19
N GLY A 378 4.31 -6.80 -4.43
CA GLY A 378 4.32 -5.79 -3.36
C GLY A 378 4.46 -4.35 -3.81
N LEU A 379 4.13 -3.44 -2.88
CA LEU A 379 4.28 -1.98 -2.99
C LEU A 379 5.75 -1.61 -3.19
N GLU A 380 6.03 -0.83 -4.22
CA GLU A 380 7.34 -0.26 -4.53
C GLU A 380 7.48 1.20 -4.08
N GLU A 381 6.45 2.03 -4.33
CA GLU A 381 6.46 3.47 -4.02
C GLU A 381 5.03 4.04 -4.03
N ALA A 382 4.82 5.17 -3.34
CA ALA A 382 3.65 6.02 -3.56
C ALA A 382 4.07 7.46 -3.84
N LEU A 383 3.39 8.07 -4.82
CA LEU A 383 3.50 9.46 -5.20
C LEU A 383 2.24 10.18 -4.76
N SER A 384 2.40 11.32 -4.10
CA SER A 384 1.33 12.30 -3.86
C SER A 384 1.74 13.64 -4.48
N HIS A 385 1.26 13.92 -5.69
CA HIS A 385 1.73 15.02 -6.54
C HIS A 385 0.67 16.12 -6.69
N TYR A 386 0.98 17.32 -6.19
CA TYR A 386 0.06 18.45 -6.07
C TYR A 386 0.22 19.46 -7.21
N ALA A 387 -0.86 20.20 -7.49
CA ALA A 387 -0.85 21.38 -8.35
C ALA A 387 -1.67 22.51 -7.73
N SER A 388 -1.22 23.76 -7.91
CA SER A 388 -1.83 24.98 -7.36
C SER A 388 -1.35 26.21 -8.12
N ASN A 389 -1.97 27.38 -7.89
CA ASN A 389 -1.38 28.67 -8.26
C ASN A 389 -0.30 29.13 -7.26
N ASP A 390 -0.38 28.65 -6.01
CA ASP A 390 0.59 28.98 -4.98
C ASP A 390 1.89 28.15 -5.12
N PRO A 391 3.06 28.71 -4.74
CA PRO A 391 4.35 28.08 -4.98
C PRO A 391 4.72 26.95 -4.00
N MET A 392 3.96 26.77 -2.91
CA MET A 392 4.13 25.65 -2.00
C MET A 392 3.54 24.41 -2.67
N GLN A 393 2.22 24.40 -2.86
CA GLN A 393 1.48 23.25 -3.34
C GLN A 393 1.84 22.91 -4.80
N SER A 394 2.13 23.90 -5.66
CA SER A 394 2.59 23.62 -7.03
C SER A 394 3.96 22.94 -7.11
N GLY A 395 4.75 22.99 -6.04
CA GLY A 395 6.08 22.38 -5.97
C GLY A 395 6.13 21.04 -5.24
N VAL A 396 5.05 20.62 -4.58
CA VAL A 396 5.00 19.39 -3.79
C VAL A 396 4.79 18.16 -4.68
N ALA A 397 5.64 17.16 -4.50
CA ALA A 397 5.50 15.84 -5.09
C ALA A 397 6.16 14.78 -4.20
N PHE A 398 5.45 14.35 -3.15
CA PHE A 398 6.00 13.41 -2.17
C PHE A 398 6.32 12.04 -2.79
N LEU A 399 7.38 11.42 -2.28
CA LEU A 399 7.76 10.02 -2.54
C LEU A 399 7.82 9.31 -1.19
N ASP A 400 6.72 8.65 -0.84
CA ASP A 400 6.38 8.28 0.53
C ASP A 400 7.29 7.19 1.13
N THR A 401 8.05 6.46 0.30
CA THR A 401 9.09 5.54 0.81
C THR A 401 10.25 6.23 1.51
N LEU A 402 10.45 7.55 1.35
CA LEU A 402 11.43 8.31 2.13
C LEU A 402 11.13 8.27 3.63
N GLU A 403 9.87 8.50 4.00
CA GLU A 403 9.39 8.34 5.38
C GLU A 403 9.38 6.84 5.74
N GLY A 404 8.82 6.04 4.82
CA GLY A 404 8.88 4.58 4.83
C GLY A 404 7.66 3.96 5.51
N PHE A 405 6.71 3.49 4.69
CA PHE A 405 5.45 2.85 5.09
C PHE A 405 5.52 1.92 6.31
N GLY A 406 6.57 1.08 6.42
CA GLY A 406 6.76 0.14 7.53
C GLY A 406 7.14 0.77 8.88
N ARG A 407 7.48 2.07 8.92
CA ARG A 407 7.78 2.84 10.15
C ARG A 407 6.55 3.54 10.75
N VAL A 408 5.52 3.69 9.93
CA VAL A 408 4.24 4.35 10.26
C VAL A 408 3.06 3.38 10.12
N ALA A 409 3.36 2.08 10.11
CA ALA A 409 2.39 0.99 10.07
C ALA A 409 1.93 0.67 11.49
N TYR A 410 1.22 1.61 12.12
CA TYR A 410 0.83 1.58 13.52
C TYR A 410 -0.07 0.40 13.91
N GLU A 411 -0.34 0.24 15.20
CA GLU A 411 -1.21 -0.81 15.73
C GLU A 411 -2.65 -0.65 15.21
N LEU A 412 -3.22 -1.70 14.64
CA LEU A 412 -4.58 -1.66 14.07
C LEU A 412 -5.65 -1.77 15.17
N VAL A 413 -6.67 -0.93 15.09
CA VAL A 413 -7.80 -0.91 16.01
C VAL A 413 -8.77 -2.04 15.66
N SER A 414 -8.64 -3.15 16.40
CA SER A 414 -9.53 -4.32 16.26
C SER A 414 -11.01 -3.94 16.34
N GLY A 415 -11.83 -4.53 15.48
CA GLY A 415 -13.25 -4.25 15.33
C GLY A 415 -13.59 -3.01 14.49
N TYR A 416 -12.62 -2.16 14.17
CA TYR A 416 -12.77 -0.97 13.33
C TYR A 416 -11.96 -1.11 12.03
N ASP A 417 -10.63 -1.14 12.12
CA ASP A 417 -9.74 -1.30 10.96
C ASP A 417 -9.85 -2.68 10.33
N CYS A 418 -10.15 -3.69 11.15
CA CYS A 418 -10.36 -5.07 10.77
C CYS A 418 -11.49 -5.68 11.61
N PRO A 419 -12.22 -6.70 11.10
CA PRO A 419 -13.21 -7.43 11.90
C PRO A 419 -12.61 -7.95 13.21
N SER A 420 -13.38 -7.96 14.30
CA SER A 420 -12.91 -8.33 15.64
C SER A 420 -12.36 -9.76 15.75
N HIS A 421 -12.74 -10.66 14.83
CA HIS A 421 -12.25 -12.04 14.72
C HIS A 421 -10.97 -12.18 13.86
N ALA A 422 -10.38 -11.09 13.39
CA ALA A 422 -9.15 -11.13 12.61
C ALA A 422 -7.96 -11.71 13.42
N THR A 423 -7.06 -12.41 12.74
CA THR A 423 -5.77 -12.80 13.31
C THR A 423 -4.77 -11.68 13.03
N PHE A 424 -4.21 -11.09 14.07
CA PHE A 424 -3.24 -10.00 13.95
C PHE A 424 -1.79 -10.52 13.99
N LEU A 425 -0.90 -9.84 13.29
CA LEU A 425 0.55 -10.09 13.22
C LEU A 425 1.32 -8.78 13.44
N ASN A 426 2.55 -8.89 13.94
CA ASN A 426 3.42 -7.75 14.21
C ASN A 426 4.41 -7.50 13.05
N THR A 427 4.78 -6.24 12.86
CA THR A 427 5.91 -5.80 12.02
C THR A 427 6.97 -5.12 12.89
N SER A 428 8.22 -5.16 12.45
CA SER A 428 9.32 -4.48 13.16
C SER A 428 10.23 -3.73 12.21
N PHE A 429 10.77 -2.60 12.65
CA PHE A 429 11.74 -1.82 11.90
C PHE A 429 12.91 -1.35 12.78
N PHE A 430 14.04 -1.03 12.15
CA PHE A 430 15.20 -0.45 12.83
C PHE A 430 15.17 1.07 12.77
N THR A 431 15.43 1.73 13.91
CA THR A 431 15.70 3.17 13.97
C THR A 431 16.50 3.50 15.25
N GLU A 432 17.45 4.44 15.18
CA GLU A 432 18.22 4.96 16.33
C GLU A 432 18.90 3.88 17.20
N GLU A 433 19.49 2.87 16.57
CA GLU A 433 20.01 1.65 17.21
C GLU A 433 19.01 0.94 18.16
N THR A 434 17.72 1.05 17.85
CA THR A 434 16.63 0.27 18.43
C THR A 434 15.91 -0.52 17.33
N THR A 435 15.23 -1.60 17.72
CA THR A 435 14.09 -2.10 16.93
C THR A 435 12.82 -1.60 17.58
N ARG A 436 11.94 -1.02 16.77
CA ARG A 436 10.55 -0.77 17.13
C ARG A 436 9.69 -1.86 16.51
N THR A 437 8.76 -2.39 17.29
CA THR A 437 7.77 -3.38 16.84
C THR A 437 6.40 -2.75 16.97
N HIS A 438 5.72 -2.54 15.84
CA HIS A 438 4.30 -2.23 15.85
C HIS A 438 3.55 -3.52 16.17
N LEU A 439 2.79 -3.51 17.26
CA LEU A 439 1.93 -4.64 17.62
C LEU A 439 0.70 -4.64 16.73
N ASN A 440 0.23 -5.81 16.31
CA ASN A 440 -1.03 -5.97 15.57
C ASN A 440 -1.17 -5.11 14.29
N SER A 441 -0.07 -4.75 13.63
CA SER A 441 0.00 -3.85 12.46
C SER A 441 -0.39 -4.49 11.11
N ILE A 442 -0.56 -5.81 11.10
CA ILE A 442 -1.13 -6.58 9.99
C ILE A 442 -2.31 -7.38 10.52
N CYS A 443 -3.42 -7.45 9.79
CA CYS A 443 -4.54 -8.32 10.14
C CYS A 443 -4.91 -9.27 8.98
N LEU A 444 -5.38 -10.47 9.35
CA LEU A 444 -5.78 -11.55 8.47
C LEU A 444 -7.22 -11.95 8.79
N PHE A 445 -8.13 -11.90 7.82
CA PHE A 445 -9.53 -12.26 8.06
C PHE A 445 -10.22 -12.85 6.83
N GLU A 446 -11.24 -13.67 7.06
CA GLU A 446 -12.23 -14.01 6.04
C GLU A 446 -13.44 -13.10 6.15
N MET A 447 -14.08 -12.81 5.01
CA MET A 447 -15.41 -12.18 4.97
C MET A 447 -16.29 -12.71 3.83
N ASP A 448 -17.60 -12.64 4.05
CA ASP A 448 -18.60 -12.78 2.99
C ASP A 448 -18.76 -11.42 2.32
N SER A 449 -18.57 -11.33 1.00
CA SER A 449 -18.56 -10.04 0.28
C SER A 449 -19.90 -9.31 0.22
N GLY A 450 -20.99 -9.94 0.71
CA GLY A 450 -22.35 -9.42 0.60
C GLY A 450 -23.04 -9.73 -0.74
N PHE A 451 -22.31 -10.17 -1.76
CA PHE A 451 -22.85 -10.67 -3.03
C PHE A 451 -22.41 -12.12 -3.33
N PRO A 452 -23.15 -12.89 -4.17
CA PRO A 452 -22.76 -14.25 -4.51
C PRO A 452 -21.67 -14.29 -5.59
N LEU A 453 -20.74 -15.24 -5.50
CA LEU A 453 -19.63 -15.41 -6.46
C LEU A 453 -20.16 -15.79 -7.84
N GLN A 454 -21.22 -16.57 -7.86
CA GLN A 454 -22.01 -16.87 -9.04
C GLN A 454 -23.44 -17.23 -8.65
N ARG A 455 -24.39 -16.93 -9.53
CA ARG A 455 -25.79 -17.37 -9.41
C ARG A 455 -26.38 -17.64 -10.79
N TYR A 456 -27.23 -18.65 -10.88
CA TYR A 456 -28.05 -18.92 -12.06
C TYR A 456 -29.47 -19.32 -11.63
N ALA A 457 -30.46 -18.87 -12.40
CA ALA A 457 -31.87 -19.20 -12.18
C ALA A 457 -32.52 -19.63 -13.51
N SER A 458 -33.41 -20.61 -13.41
CA SER A 458 -34.16 -21.21 -14.52
C SER A 458 -35.61 -21.46 -14.07
N SER A 459 -36.47 -21.92 -14.99
CA SER A 459 -37.90 -22.15 -14.71
C SER A 459 -38.20 -23.23 -13.65
N ASN A 460 -37.21 -24.02 -13.23
CA ASN A 460 -37.38 -25.09 -12.23
C ASN A 460 -36.20 -25.23 -11.24
N ALA A 461 -35.15 -24.41 -11.33
CA ALA A 461 -34.02 -24.47 -10.41
C ALA A 461 -33.26 -23.14 -10.28
N VAL A 462 -32.72 -22.89 -9.08
CA VAL A 462 -31.78 -21.80 -8.76
C VAL A 462 -30.52 -22.40 -8.14
N SER A 463 -29.34 -22.01 -8.62
CA SER A 463 -28.03 -22.39 -8.08
C SER A 463 -27.26 -21.14 -7.67
N ILE A 464 -26.65 -21.13 -6.48
CA ILE A 464 -25.93 -19.97 -5.91
C ILE A 464 -24.67 -20.45 -5.18
N THR A 465 -23.54 -19.76 -5.37
CA THR A 465 -22.30 -19.94 -4.60
C THR A 465 -22.05 -18.68 -3.77
N LYS A 466 -21.77 -18.83 -2.46
CA LYS A 466 -21.35 -17.70 -1.62
C LYS A 466 -20.00 -17.17 -2.09
N ASN A 467 -19.84 -15.85 -2.12
CA ASN A 467 -18.53 -15.24 -2.29
C ASN A 467 -17.91 -15.02 -0.92
N ILE A 468 -16.84 -15.77 -0.67
CA ILE A 468 -16.07 -15.66 0.57
C ILE A 468 -14.65 -15.40 0.13
N LEU A 469 -14.14 -14.23 0.50
CA LEU A 469 -12.77 -13.82 0.29
C LEU A 469 -12.00 -13.87 1.61
N PHE A 470 -10.69 -13.79 1.48
CA PHE A 470 -9.78 -13.50 2.58
C PHE A 470 -8.97 -12.28 2.23
N THR A 471 -8.76 -11.46 3.24
CA THR A 471 -8.06 -10.20 3.14
C THR A 471 -6.88 -10.24 4.10
N LEU A 472 -5.71 -9.88 3.59
CA LEU A 472 -4.65 -9.33 4.44
C LEU A 472 -4.66 -7.82 4.27
N ARG A 473 -4.73 -7.12 5.41
CA ARG A 473 -4.68 -5.66 5.50
C ARG A 473 -3.48 -5.19 6.33
N SER A 474 -2.91 -4.05 5.95
CA SER A 474 -2.11 -3.17 6.81
C SER A 474 -2.45 -1.73 6.50
N ILE A 475 -2.28 -0.83 7.48
CA ILE A 475 -2.57 0.60 7.34
C ILE A 475 -1.29 1.36 7.70
N SER A 476 -0.96 2.38 6.90
CA SER A 476 0.20 3.26 7.13
C SER A 476 -0.23 4.73 7.11
N ALA A 477 0.03 5.44 8.20
CA ALA A 477 -0.26 6.87 8.33
C ALA A 477 0.98 7.70 7.92
N VAL A 478 1.07 8.06 6.63
CA VAL A 478 2.17 8.87 6.09
C VAL A 478 1.80 10.34 6.18
N GLY A 479 2.29 11.00 7.23
CA GLY A 479 1.94 12.39 7.53
C GLY A 479 0.43 12.53 7.72
N ASN A 480 -0.22 13.33 6.87
CA ASN A 480 -1.65 13.58 6.95
C ASN A 480 -2.56 12.48 6.33
N TYR A 481 -2.01 11.52 5.58
CA TYR A 481 -2.79 10.46 4.90
C TYR A 481 -2.64 9.07 5.52
N ASP A 482 -3.76 8.37 5.66
CA ASP A 482 -3.86 6.96 6.00
C ASP A 482 -4.05 6.11 4.72
N PHE A 483 -3.08 5.25 4.42
CA PHE A 483 -3.13 4.31 3.31
C PHE A 483 -3.53 2.92 3.81
N ILE A 484 -4.71 2.42 3.41
CA ILE A 484 -5.17 1.07 3.71
C ILE A 484 -4.83 0.15 2.54
N PHE A 485 -3.91 -0.80 2.75
CA PHE A 485 -3.47 -1.74 1.72
C PHE A 485 -4.10 -3.12 1.91
N ASP A 486 -4.98 -3.50 0.99
CA ASP A 486 -5.65 -4.80 0.97
C ASP A 486 -5.13 -5.70 -0.14
N TYR A 487 -4.88 -6.95 0.22
CA TYR A 487 -4.63 -8.06 -0.70
C TYR A 487 -5.73 -9.09 -0.49
N GLU A 488 -6.64 -9.21 -1.46
CA GLU A 488 -7.85 -10.04 -1.37
C GLU A 488 -7.78 -11.28 -2.26
N PHE A 489 -8.22 -12.43 -1.74
CA PHE A 489 -8.06 -13.72 -2.42
C PHE A 489 -9.37 -14.51 -2.49
N TYR A 490 -9.77 -14.83 -3.73
CA TYR A 490 -11.08 -15.37 -4.05
C TYR A 490 -11.03 -16.88 -4.34
N LEU A 491 -12.15 -17.57 -4.12
CA LEU A 491 -12.25 -19.03 -4.30
C LEU A 491 -12.03 -19.50 -5.75
N ASP A 492 -12.25 -18.63 -6.74
CA ASP A 492 -12.01 -18.90 -8.15
C ASP A 492 -10.54 -18.73 -8.58
N GLY A 493 -9.66 -18.31 -7.66
CA GLY A 493 -8.24 -18.06 -7.92
C GLY A 493 -7.92 -16.64 -8.37
N SER A 494 -8.89 -15.71 -8.30
CA SER A 494 -8.67 -14.28 -8.51
C SER A 494 -8.00 -13.63 -7.29
N ILE A 495 -7.17 -12.63 -7.55
CA ILE A 495 -6.49 -11.80 -6.56
C ILE A 495 -6.84 -10.34 -6.85
N PHE A 496 -7.16 -9.56 -5.82
CA PHE A 496 -7.27 -8.11 -5.92
C PHE A 496 -6.21 -7.46 -5.04
N VAL A 497 -5.61 -6.37 -5.53
CA VAL A 497 -4.71 -5.50 -4.78
C VAL A 497 -5.37 -4.13 -4.76
N THR A 498 -5.81 -3.70 -3.59
CA THR A 498 -6.61 -2.48 -3.41
C THR A 498 -5.90 -1.54 -2.44
N VAL A 499 -5.92 -0.26 -2.76
CA VAL A 499 -5.56 0.82 -1.83
C VAL A 499 -6.79 1.69 -1.60
N HIS A 500 -7.12 1.93 -0.33
CA HIS A 500 -8.05 2.99 0.08
C HIS A 500 -7.27 4.10 0.77
N LEU A 501 -7.71 5.34 0.58
CA LEU A 501 -7.11 6.52 1.19
C LEU A 501 -8.12 7.19 2.12
N THR A 502 -7.64 7.65 3.27
CA THR A 502 -8.37 8.43 4.28
C THR A 502 -7.36 9.35 4.99
N GLY A 503 -7.80 10.13 5.96
CA GLY A 503 -6.97 11.13 6.64
C GLY A 503 -7.23 12.55 6.14
N TYR A 504 -6.48 13.50 6.68
CA TYR A 504 -6.58 14.91 6.31
C TYR A 504 -5.97 15.16 4.93
N ILE A 505 -6.57 16.04 4.15
CA ILE A 505 -5.97 16.54 2.90
C ILE A 505 -4.84 17.55 3.20
N GLN A 506 -3.82 17.64 2.34
CA GLN A 506 -2.92 18.78 2.37
C GLN A 506 -3.54 19.94 1.58
N ALA A 507 -4.20 20.84 2.29
CA ALA A 507 -4.97 21.91 1.68
C ALA A 507 -4.10 23.07 1.17
N ALA A 508 -4.66 23.83 0.21
CA ALA A 508 -4.08 25.06 -0.30
C ALA A 508 -4.78 26.29 0.28
N TYR A 509 -4.13 27.45 0.24
CA TYR A 509 -4.81 28.71 0.56
C TYR A 509 -5.72 29.13 -0.60
N TRP A 510 -6.91 29.69 -0.32
CA TRP A 510 -7.91 29.94 -1.36
C TRP A 510 -7.53 31.01 -2.39
N ALA A 511 -6.70 32.00 -2.04
CA ALA A 511 -6.45 33.16 -2.89
C ALA A 511 -5.99 32.79 -4.31
N HIS A 512 -6.78 33.21 -5.30
CA HIS A 512 -6.60 32.93 -6.74
C HIS A 512 -6.57 31.44 -7.13
N ASN A 513 -6.98 30.51 -6.27
CA ASN A 513 -6.74 29.08 -6.49
C ASN A 513 -7.89 28.29 -7.16
N GLY A 514 -8.87 28.97 -7.75
CA GLY A 514 -10.08 28.35 -8.30
C GLY A 514 -9.86 27.46 -9.54
N ASP A 515 -8.76 27.65 -10.27
CA ASP A 515 -8.38 26.78 -11.40
C ASP A 515 -7.74 25.45 -10.94
N TYR A 516 -7.43 25.31 -9.65
CA TYR A 516 -6.68 24.20 -9.05
C TYR A 516 -7.39 23.54 -7.87
N GLY A 517 -8.67 23.85 -7.61
CA GLY A 517 -9.43 23.25 -6.51
C GLY A 517 -10.66 24.04 -6.11
N PHE A 518 -11.52 23.43 -5.30
CA PHE A 518 -12.73 24.07 -4.78
C PHE A 518 -12.45 24.88 -3.53
N LYS A 519 -13.24 25.95 -3.30
CA LYS A 519 -13.29 26.63 -2.00
C LYS A 519 -14.13 25.78 -1.03
N ILE A 520 -13.47 25.16 -0.05
CA ILE A 520 -14.11 24.22 0.88
C ILE A 520 -14.29 24.78 2.30
N HIS A 521 -13.59 25.86 2.64
CA HIS A 521 -13.80 26.63 3.88
C HIS A 521 -13.44 28.12 3.67
N ASP A 522 -13.62 28.96 4.71
CA ASP A 522 -13.52 30.42 4.66
C ASP A 522 -12.35 31.00 3.85
N ASN A 523 -11.13 30.47 4.02
CA ASN A 523 -9.95 30.83 3.22
C ASN A 523 -9.21 29.58 2.69
N LEU A 524 -9.92 28.46 2.56
CA LEU A 524 -9.34 27.14 2.25
C LEU A 524 -9.71 26.68 0.84
N SER A 525 -8.71 26.30 0.06
CA SER A 525 -8.88 25.50 -1.15
C SER A 525 -8.59 24.04 -0.84
N GLY A 526 -9.40 23.12 -1.38
CA GLY A 526 -9.09 21.69 -1.35
C GLY A 526 -7.81 21.32 -2.09
N SER A 527 -7.28 22.24 -2.92
CA SER A 527 -6.19 21.97 -3.87
C SER A 527 -6.59 20.90 -4.90
N MET A 528 -5.60 20.38 -5.62
CA MET A 528 -5.72 19.17 -6.41
C MET A 528 -4.41 18.40 -6.35
N HIS A 529 -4.50 17.07 -6.35
CA HIS A 529 -3.34 16.21 -6.41
C HIS A 529 -3.68 14.83 -6.98
N ASP A 530 -2.66 14.18 -7.50
CA ASP A 530 -2.75 12.80 -7.96
C ASP A 530 -2.02 11.89 -6.98
N HIS A 531 -2.69 10.83 -6.54
CA HIS A 531 -2.04 9.69 -5.92
C HIS A 531 -1.68 8.67 -6.99
N VAL A 532 -0.42 8.21 -7.04
CA VAL A 532 0.04 7.12 -7.92
C VAL A 532 0.89 6.15 -7.12
N ILE A 533 0.39 4.93 -6.93
CA ILE A 533 0.97 3.89 -6.07
C ILE A 533 1.47 2.74 -6.94
N ASN A 534 2.78 2.50 -6.95
CA ASN A 534 3.43 1.50 -7.79
C ASN A 534 3.55 0.14 -7.10
N TYR A 535 3.24 -0.92 -7.83
CA TYR A 535 3.41 -2.30 -7.39
C TYR A 535 4.24 -3.09 -8.38
N LYS A 536 5.14 -3.93 -7.85
CA LYS A 536 5.81 -5.01 -8.58
C LYS A 536 4.94 -6.26 -8.54
N LEU A 537 4.84 -6.96 -9.66
CA LEU A 537 4.11 -8.22 -9.86
C LEU A 537 4.95 -9.14 -10.76
N ASP A 538 5.70 -10.03 -10.13
CA ASP A 538 6.54 -11.03 -10.77
C ASP A 538 5.77 -12.36 -10.88
N MET A 539 5.42 -12.78 -12.11
CA MET A 539 4.51 -13.91 -12.37
C MET A 539 5.24 -15.12 -12.97
N ASP A 540 5.17 -16.27 -12.27
CA ASP A 540 5.78 -17.54 -12.67
C ASP A 540 4.70 -18.52 -13.23
N ILE A 541 4.00 -18.17 -14.32
CA ILE A 541 2.91 -19.01 -14.85
C ILE A 541 3.45 -20.33 -15.42
N ASN A 542 3.23 -21.41 -14.67
CA ASN A 542 3.75 -22.76 -14.98
C ASN A 542 5.28 -22.79 -15.21
N GLY A 543 6.00 -21.97 -14.44
CA GLY A 543 7.43 -21.72 -14.61
C GLY A 543 7.71 -20.28 -15.03
N THR A 544 8.97 -19.88 -15.03
CA THR A 544 9.40 -18.49 -15.29
C THR A 544 9.21 -18.07 -16.75
N ALA A 545 9.43 -18.96 -17.73
CA ALA A 545 9.35 -18.62 -19.15
C ALA A 545 7.91 -18.29 -19.62
N ASN A 546 7.59 -17.01 -19.74
CA ASN A 546 6.27 -16.43 -19.96
C ASN A 546 6.29 -15.35 -21.06
N SER A 547 5.11 -14.96 -21.54
CA SER A 547 4.90 -13.96 -22.59
C SER A 547 3.73 -13.03 -22.25
N LEU A 548 3.84 -11.74 -22.59
CA LEU A 548 2.73 -10.78 -22.42
C LEU A 548 1.79 -10.79 -23.63
N MET A 549 0.62 -11.40 -23.48
CA MET A 549 -0.44 -11.44 -24.49
C MET A 549 -1.35 -10.22 -24.40
N LYS A 550 -1.61 -9.57 -25.53
CA LYS A 550 -2.59 -8.50 -25.70
C LYS A 550 -3.81 -9.04 -26.45
N THR A 551 -5.01 -8.86 -25.89
CA THR A 551 -6.27 -9.20 -26.57
C THR A 551 -7.16 -7.97 -26.64
N THR A 552 -7.54 -7.55 -27.84
CA THR A 552 -8.36 -6.36 -28.08
C THR A 552 -9.69 -6.74 -28.75
N VAL A 553 -10.80 -6.22 -28.22
CA VAL A 553 -12.12 -6.27 -28.86
C VAL A 553 -12.21 -5.11 -29.85
N ILE A 554 -12.12 -5.39 -31.14
CA ILE A 554 -12.22 -4.38 -32.20
C ILE A 554 -13.63 -4.37 -32.82
N PRO A 555 -14.27 -3.21 -32.99
CA PRO A 555 -15.44 -3.10 -33.84
C PRO A 555 -15.03 -3.30 -35.31
N THR A 556 -15.82 -4.03 -36.08
CA THR A 556 -15.56 -4.29 -37.50
C THR A 556 -16.87 -4.40 -38.28
N ARG A 557 -16.78 -4.34 -39.61
CA ARG A 557 -17.88 -4.56 -40.53
C ARG A 557 -17.57 -5.78 -41.39
N GLU A 558 -18.39 -6.82 -41.28
CA GLU A 558 -18.09 -8.14 -41.82
C GLU A 558 -19.19 -8.64 -42.75
N ARG A 559 -18.82 -9.52 -43.69
CA ARG A 559 -19.76 -10.27 -44.51
C ARG A 559 -19.52 -11.76 -44.29
N TYR A 560 -20.47 -12.42 -43.64
CA TYR A 560 -20.37 -13.85 -43.33
C TYR A 560 -20.90 -14.71 -44.48
N PRO A 561 -20.51 -15.99 -44.59
CA PRO A 561 -21.03 -16.90 -45.62
C PRO A 561 -22.57 -17.02 -45.63
N TRP A 562 -23.21 -16.82 -44.47
CA TRP A 562 -24.66 -16.86 -44.28
C TRP A 562 -25.36 -15.49 -44.40
N SER A 563 -24.64 -14.38 -44.57
CA SER A 563 -25.26 -13.04 -44.62
C SER A 563 -25.77 -12.63 -46.01
N ASN A 564 -25.77 -13.53 -46.99
CA ASN A 564 -26.34 -13.33 -48.35
C ASN A 564 -25.90 -12.02 -49.03
N GLY A 565 -24.62 -11.67 -48.92
CA GLY A 565 -24.08 -10.44 -49.49
C GLY A 565 -24.09 -9.23 -48.54
N GLN A 566 -24.90 -9.25 -47.48
CA GLN A 566 -25.08 -8.12 -46.56
C GLN A 566 -23.89 -7.97 -45.60
N TRP A 567 -23.54 -6.71 -45.34
CA TRP A 567 -22.54 -6.31 -44.35
C TRP A 567 -23.18 -6.08 -42.99
N LEU A 568 -22.64 -6.71 -41.95
CA LEU A 568 -23.08 -6.54 -40.57
C LEU A 568 -22.01 -5.78 -39.76
N ASN A 569 -22.45 -4.82 -38.96
CA ASN A 569 -21.59 -4.20 -37.93
C ASN A 569 -21.51 -5.17 -36.74
N THR A 570 -20.30 -5.49 -36.31
CA THR A 570 -20.00 -6.56 -35.37
C THR A 570 -18.66 -6.30 -34.68
N MET A 571 -18.09 -7.28 -33.99
CA MET A 571 -16.80 -7.19 -33.33
C MET A 571 -15.95 -8.45 -33.55
N LYS A 572 -14.63 -8.31 -33.42
CA LYS A 572 -13.65 -9.40 -33.45
C LYS A 572 -12.69 -9.30 -32.27
N LEU A 573 -12.08 -10.43 -31.91
CA LEU A 573 -10.91 -10.46 -31.05
C LEU A 573 -9.65 -10.38 -31.92
N GLU A 574 -8.84 -9.36 -31.68
CA GLU A 574 -7.46 -9.28 -32.16
C GLU A 574 -6.54 -9.76 -31.03
N LYS A 575 -5.76 -10.82 -31.28
CA LYS A 575 -4.79 -11.40 -30.35
C LYS A 575 -3.38 -11.10 -30.86
N SER A 576 -2.54 -10.45 -30.04
CA SER A 576 -1.12 -10.21 -30.32
C SER A 576 -0.27 -10.43 -29.07
N PHE A 577 1.05 -10.28 -29.19
CA PHE A 577 1.97 -10.24 -28.06
C PHE A 577 2.63 -8.87 -27.96
N ILE A 578 3.04 -8.50 -26.75
CA ILE A 578 4.06 -7.47 -26.51
C ILE A 578 5.35 -8.24 -26.31
N ASP A 579 6.27 -8.12 -27.27
CA ASP A 579 7.45 -8.96 -27.44
C ASP A 579 8.76 -8.25 -27.11
N SER A 580 8.73 -6.95 -26.83
CA SER A 580 9.90 -6.16 -26.42
C SER A 580 9.51 -5.05 -25.44
N GLU A 581 10.43 -4.73 -24.54
CA GLU A 581 10.32 -3.63 -23.57
C GLU A 581 10.07 -2.26 -24.20
N TRP A 582 10.53 -2.04 -25.43
CA TRP A 582 10.24 -0.80 -26.17
C TRP A 582 8.74 -0.58 -26.42
N HIS A 583 7.93 -1.63 -26.34
CA HIS A 583 6.48 -1.61 -26.55
C HIS A 583 5.67 -1.90 -25.27
N SER A 584 6.33 -2.01 -24.10
CA SER A 584 5.70 -2.48 -22.86
C SER A 584 5.20 -1.38 -21.93
N LYS A 585 5.48 -0.10 -22.22
CA LYS A 585 4.90 1.05 -21.48
C LYS A 585 3.45 1.25 -21.93
N ILE A 586 2.51 0.83 -21.10
CA ILE A 586 1.11 0.62 -21.46
C ILE A 586 0.20 1.59 -20.70
N ASN A 587 -0.65 2.29 -21.46
CA ASN A 587 -1.83 2.96 -20.93
C ASN A 587 -3.08 2.22 -21.36
N TRP A 588 -4.15 2.33 -20.56
CA TRP A 588 -5.35 1.53 -20.77
C TRP A 588 -6.17 1.95 -21.98
N ALA A 589 -6.68 0.95 -22.68
CA ALA A 589 -7.55 1.19 -23.82
C ALA A 589 -8.91 1.77 -23.36
N PRO A 590 -9.44 2.81 -24.04
CA PRO A 590 -10.78 3.32 -23.77
C PRO A 590 -11.84 2.21 -23.75
N ASN A 591 -12.84 2.37 -22.88
CA ASN A 591 -13.93 1.40 -22.70
C ASN A 591 -13.45 -0.03 -22.36
N ALA A 592 -12.27 -0.17 -21.72
CA ALA A 592 -11.62 -1.44 -21.41
C ALA A 592 -11.49 -2.41 -22.61
N ALA A 593 -11.37 -1.85 -23.83
CA ALA A 593 -11.41 -2.64 -25.07
C ALA A 593 -10.22 -3.59 -25.25
N THR A 594 -9.14 -3.43 -24.46
CA THR A 594 -7.96 -4.30 -24.47
C THR A 594 -7.72 -4.88 -23.08
N THR A 595 -7.48 -6.19 -23.02
CA THR A 595 -7.01 -6.90 -21.84
C THR A 595 -5.59 -7.43 -22.05
N TYR A 596 -4.78 -7.39 -21.00
CA TYR A 596 -3.42 -7.90 -20.98
C TYR A 596 -3.36 -9.16 -20.13
N SER A 597 -2.58 -10.15 -20.56
CA SER A 597 -2.43 -11.43 -19.84
C SER A 597 -0.98 -11.93 -19.89
N ILE A 598 -0.41 -12.30 -18.75
CA ILE A 598 0.80 -13.12 -18.72
C ILE A 598 0.39 -14.56 -19.04
N VAL A 599 0.99 -15.16 -20.06
CA VAL A 599 0.71 -16.52 -20.51
C VAL A 599 1.99 -17.31 -20.74
N ASN A 600 1.92 -18.63 -20.63
CA ASN A 600 3.03 -19.51 -20.98
C ASN A 600 2.73 -20.18 -22.33
N LYS A 601 3.60 -19.95 -23.34
CA LYS A 601 3.37 -20.45 -24.71
C LYS A 601 3.54 -21.97 -24.84
N ASP A 602 4.33 -22.58 -23.96
CA ASP A 602 4.61 -24.01 -23.91
C ASP A 602 3.54 -24.77 -23.09
N ALA A 603 2.86 -24.08 -22.16
CA ALA A 603 1.77 -24.65 -21.35
C ALA A 603 0.38 -24.28 -21.92
N ARG A 604 -0.08 -25.06 -22.91
CA ARG A 604 -1.47 -24.98 -23.41
C ARG A 604 -2.42 -25.85 -22.60
N ASN A 605 -3.68 -25.41 -22.47
CA ASN A 605 -4.76 -26.26 -21.97
C ASN A 605 -5.25 -27.25 -23.05
N GLN A 606 -6.16 -28.16 -22.70
CA GLN A 606 -6.64 -29.22 -23.61
C GLN A 606 -7.38 -28.70 -24.87
N TYR A 607 -7.76 -27.41 -24.89
CA TYR A 607 -8.41 -26.75 -26.03
C TYR A 607 -7.42 -25.97 -26.92
N GLY A 608 -6.11 -26.02 -26.60
CA GLY A 608 -5.05 -25.36 -27.34
C GLY A 608 -4.83 -23.88 -26.98
N GLU A 609 -5.59 -23.30 -26.05
CA GLU A 609 -5.37 -21.94 -25.55
C GLU A 609 -4.26 -21.93 -24.49
N TYR A 610 -3.51 -20.82 -24.42
CA TYR A 610 -2.42 -20.64 -23.47
C TYR A 610 -2.94 -20.50 -22.03
N ARG A 611 -2.28 -21.16 -21.06
CA ARG A 611 -2.55 -20.94 -19.63
C ARG A 611 -1.93 -19.61 -19.19
N GLY A 612 -2.65 -18.81 -18.41
CA GLY A 612 -2.18 -17.50 -17.98
C GLY A 612 -3.07 -16.79 -16.95
N TYR A 613 -2.76 -15.53 -16.67
CA TYR A 613 -3.53 -14.64 -15.80
C TYR A 613 -3.65 -13.25 -16.43
N ARG A 614 -4.81 -12.58 -16.29
CA ARG A 614 -5.14 -11.26 -16.88
C ARG A 614 -5.25 -10.14 -15.83
N ILE A 615 -5.02 -8.89 -16.25
CA ILE A 615 -4.78 -7.71 -15.41
C ILE A 615 -5.66 -6.52 -15.87
N VAL A 616 -6.33 -5.80 -14.94
CA VAL A 616 -7.36 -4.74 -15.23
C VAL A 616 -7.41 -3.56 -14.18
N PRO A 617 -7.60 -2.25 -14.55
CA PRO A 617 -6.84 -1.13 -13.90
C PRO A 617 -7.28 0.41 -14.03
N VAL A 618 -6.51 1.41 -13.48
CA VAL A 618 -6.77 2.92 -13.49
C VAL A 618 -5.46 3.81 -13.70
N GLN A 619 -5.46 5.18 -13.57
CA GLN A 619 -4.55 6.18 -14.24
C GLN A 619 -3.61 7.15 -13.40
N ASN A 620 -2.84 8.08 -14.05
CA ASN A 620 -1.45 8.57 -13.72
C ASN A 620 -1.17 10.11 -13.49
N SER A 621 0.09 10.47 -13.13
CA SER A 621 0.63 11.87 -13.00
C SER A 621 2.14 12.10 -13.33
N ASN A 622 2.71 13.34 -13.19
CA ASN A 622 3.92 13.77 -13.95
C ASN A 622 5.06 14.70 -13.38
N ASN A 623 5.14 15.20 -12.12
CA ASN A 623 6.17 16.23 -11.74
C ASN A 623 7.62 15.75 -11.45
N LEU A 624 7.87 14.46 -11.25
CA LEU A 624 9.07 13.96 -10.54
C LEU A 624 10.41 13.89 -11.32
N LYS A 625 10.54 14.58 -12.46
CA LYS A 625 11.71 14.47 -13.37
C LYS A 625 12.07 13.00 -13.68
N LYS A 626 13.19 12.47 -13.15
CA LYS A 626 13.61 11.06 -13.37
C LYS A 626 13.10 10.10 -12.30
N SER A 627 12.87 10.59 -11.08
CA SER A 627 12.51 9.77 -9.90
C SER A 627 11.14 9.11 -9.98
N GLY A 628 10.23 9.67 -10.78
CA GLY A 628 8.86 9.15 -10.97
C GLY A 628 8.59 8.65 -12.37
N SER A 629 9.60 8.19 -13.10
CA SER A 629 9.41 7.64 -14.45
C SER A 629 8.45 6.44 -14.50
N TRP A 630 8.35 5.69 -13.40
CA TRP A 630 7.36 4.64 -13.15
C TRP A 630 5.91 5.15 -13.03
N ALA A 631 5.66 6.44 -12.77
CA ALA A 631 4.31 6.99 -12.64
C ALA A 631 3.65 7.36 -13.99
N THR A 632 4.40 7.31 -15.09
CA THR A 632 3.99 7.92 -16.39
C THR A 632 3.03 7.09 -17.24
N HIS A 633 3.07 5.76 -17.08
CA HIS A 633 2.20 4.78 -17.74
C HIS A 633 1.58 3.89 -16.66
N ASN A 634 0.46 3.24 -16.99
CA ASN A 634 -0.31 2.51 -15.99
C ASN A 634 0.21 1.09 -15.72
N LEU A 635 0.84 0.48 -16.73
CA LEU A 635 1.47 -0.83 -16.68
C LEU A 635 2.77 -0.81 -17.48
N TYR A 636 3.73 -1.58 -16.99
CA TYR A 636 5.00 -1.85 -17.63
C TYR A 636 5.25 -3.35 -17.60
N ALA A 637 6.00 -3.85 -18.58
CA ALA A 637 6.57 -5.19 -18.54
C ALA A 637 8.07 -5.13 -18.84
N LEU A 638 8.85 -5.82 -18.02
CA LEU A 638 10.30 -5.91 -18.10
C LEU A 638 10.71 -7.37 -17.99
N ARG A 639 11.89 -7.71 -18.48
CA ARG A 639 12.52 -8.98 -18.17
C ARG A 639 12.95 -9.00 -16.69
N GLN A 640 12.73 -10.10 -15.98
CA GLN A 640 13.23 -10.23 -14.61
C GLN A 640 14.75 -10.19 -14.59
N ARG A 641 15.29 -9.34 -13.71
CA ARG A 641 16.73 -9.27 -13.39
C ARG A 641 16.89 -9.04 -11.89
N ASP A 642 17.80 -9.77 -11.25
CA ASP A 642 18.14 -9.55 -9.84
C ASP A 642 18.81 -8.17 -9.59
N THR A 643 19.36 -7.54 -10.63
CA THR A 643 19.88 -6.16 -10.60
C THR A 643 18.79 -5.08 -10.74
N GLU A 644 17.52 -5.47 -10.88
CA GLU A 644 16.39 -4.55 -11.08
C GLU A 644 15.33 -4.83 -10.00
N LEU A 645 15.82 -4.93 -8.76
CA LEU A 645 15.04 -5.37 -7.60
C LEU A 645 13.82 -4.48 -7.34
N HIS A 646 13.98 -3.16 -7.51
CA HIS A 646 12.98 -2.15 -7.20
C HIS A 646 12.77 -1.14 -8.34
N SER A 647 11.57 -0.59 -8.48
CA SER A 647 11.28 0.49 -9.45
C SER A 647 11.67 1.89 -8.93
N ALA A 648 11.77 2.04 -7.62
CA ALA A 648 12.12 3.27 -6.93
C ALA A 648 13.03 2.99 -5.73
N SER A 649 13.49 4.05 -5.07
CA SER A 649 14.26 3.98 -3.83
C SER A 649 13.87 5.17 -2.94
N PRO A 650 13.85 5.03 -1.60
CA PRO A 650 13.69 6.14 -0.67
C PRO A 650 14.60 7.35 -0.97
N TYR A 651 15.78 7.09 -1.56
CA TYR A 651 16.76 8.14 -1.85
C TYR A 651 16.44 8.92 -3.14
N ASN A 652 15.47 8.48 -3.95
CA ASN A 652 15.07 9.18 -5.17
C ASN A 652 14.42 10.55 -4.89
N ASN A 653 13.86 10.76 -3.70
CA ASN A 653 13.31 12.06 -3.29
C ASN A 653 14.41 13.11 -2.97
N LEU A 654 15.59 12.63 -2.53
CA LEU A 654 16.72 13.48 -2.14
C LEU A 654 17.40 14.17 -3.34
N ASP A 655 17.23 13.67 -4.57
CA ASP A 655 17.68 14.31 -5.80
C ASP A 655 16.91 13.80 -7.02
N THR A 656 15.87 14.54 -7.41
CA THR A 656 15.00 14.15 -8.54
C THR A 656 15.65 14.27 -9.92
N GLY A 657 16.79 14.96 -10.03
CA GLY A 657 17.56 15.08 -11.27
C GLY A 657 18.58 13.94 -11.47
N ASN A 658 19.05 13.34 -10.38
CA ASN A 658 20.08 12.31 -10.34
C ASN A 658 19.76 11.19 -9.32
N PRO A 659 18.62 10.48 -9.43
CA PRO A 659 18.22 9.41 -8.50
C PRO A 659 19.15 8.20 -8.53
N VAL A 660 19.13 7.39 -7.46
CA VAL A 660 19.88 6.11 -7.38
C VAL A 660 19.25 5.02 -8.25
N ILE A 661 17.93 5.09 -8.46
CA ILE A 661 17.18 4.27 -9.41
C ILE A 661 16.40 5.18 -10.36
N ASP A 662 16.74 5.13 -11.65
CA ASP A 662 15.99 5.74 -12.75
C ASP A 662 15.26 4.64 -13.52
N PHE A 663 13.97 4.45 -13.27
CA PHE A 663 13.18 3.33 -13.82
C PHE A 663 13.17 3.31 -15.36
N ASN A 664 13.35 4.45 -16.02
CA ASN A 664 13.46 4.49 -17.48
C ASN A 664 14.65 3.70 -18.03
N LYS A 665 15.71 3.47 -17.24
CA LYS A 665 16.91 2.74 -17.69
C LYS A 665 16.74 1.22 -17.76
N TYR A 666 15.69 0.65 -17.15
CA TYR A 666 15.42 -0.79 -17.23
C TYR A 666 14.87 -1.21 -18.60
N PHE A 667 14.27 -0.27 -19.34
CA PHE A 667 13.83 -0.50 -20.72
C PHE A 667 15.07 -0.38 -21.62
N ASP A 668 15.81 -1.47 -21.80
CA ASP A 668 16.97 -1.55 -22.70
C ASP A 668 16.66 -2.27 -24.03
N GLY A 669 15.44 -2.83 -24.14
CA GLY A 669 14.88 -3.37 -25.36
C GLY A 669 14.81 -4.89 -25.40
N GLU A 670 15.00 -5.56 -24.26
CA GLU A 670 14.98 -7.01 -24.18
C GLU A 670 13.68 -7.64 -24.71
N SER A 671 13.82 -8.91 -25.13
CA SER A 671 12.69 -9.72 -25.54
C SER A 671 11.81 -10.07 -24.34
N LEU A 672 10.50 -9.97 -24.53
CA LEU A 672 9.47 -10.42 -23.58
C LEU A 672 8.78 -11.71 -24.06
N ASP A 673 9.35 -12.41 -25.05
CA ASP A 673 8.85 -13.70 -25.55
C ASP A 673 9.51 -14.88 -24.79
N GLN A 674 8.69 -15.66 -24.08
CA GLN A 674 9.08 -16.80 -23.23
C GLN A 674 10.27 -16.50 -22.31
N GLN A 675 10.26 -15.32 -21.66
CA GLN A 675 11.23 -14.92 -20.64
C GLN A 675 10.60 -14.89 -19.25
N ASP A 676 11.43 -14.80 -18.22
CA ASP A 676 10.97 -14.41 -16.88
C ASP A 676 10.49 -12.95 -16.93
N LEU A 677 9.24 -12.68 -16.55
CA LEU A 677 8.56 -11.39 -16.76
C LEU A 677 8.13 -10.76 -15.43
N VAL A 678 8.58 -9.53 -15.20
CA VAL A 678 8.06 -8.67 -14.12
C VAL A 678 7.14 -7.63 -14.72
N LEU A 679 5.97 -7.49 -14.12
CA LEU A 679 5.06 -6.38 -14.38
C LEU A 679 5.18 -5.34 -13.27
N TYR A 680 5.16 -4.07 -13.65
CA TYR A 680 4.95 -2.98 -12.70
C TYR A 680 3.63 -2.30 -13.05
N PHE A 681 2.74 -2.14 -12.08
CA PHE A 681 1.45 -1.51 -12.29
C PHE A 681 1.20 -0.37 -11.30
N ASN A 682 0.45 0.63 -11.74
CA ASN A 682 0.02 1.73 -10.89
C ASN A 682 -1.45 1.59 -10.49
N LEU A 683 -1.71 1.76 -9.19
CA LEU A 683 -3.01 2.19 -8.67
C LEU A 683 -2.97 3.72 -8.54
N GLY A 684 -4.12 4.38 -8.57
CA GLY A 684 -4.11 5.83 -8.42
C GLY A 684 -5.47 6.49 -8.58
N MET A 685 -5.52 7.77 -8.22
CA MET A 685 -6.70 8.62 -8.37
C MET A 685 -6.29 10.08 -8.58
N HIS A 686 -7.11 10.80 -9.34
CA HIS A 686 -7.10 12.26 -9.38
C HIS A 686 -8.01 12.75 -8.24
N HIS A 687 -7.43 13.29 -7.16
CA HIS A 687 -8.19 13.83 -6.04
C HIS A 687 -8.26 15.35 -6.17
N VAL A 688 -9.48 15.87 -6.28
CA VAL A 688 -9.78 17.30 -6.23
C VAL A 688 -10.72 17.50 -5.04
N PRO A 689 -10.18 17.68 -3.82
CA PRO A 689 -10.98 17.63 -2.61
C PRO A 689 -12.14 18.63 -2.59
N ASP A 690 -13.30 18.16 -2.13
CA ASP A 690 -14.50 18.97 -1.91
C ASP A 690 -14.85 19.05 -0.42
N THR A 691 -16.01 19.63 -0.09
CA THR A 691 -16.42 19.81 1.31
C THR A 691 -16.65 18.50 2.07
N SER A 692 -16.78 17.37 1.38
CA SER A 692 -16.92 16.03 1.99
C SER A 692 -15.60 15.41 2.43
N ASP A 693 -14.46 15.98 2.03
CA ASP A 693 -13.12 15.62 2.54
C ASP A 693 -12.77 16.37 3.84
N LEU A 694 -13.73 17.09 4.46
CA LEU A 694 -13.58 17.75 5.75
C LEU A 694 -14.38 17.02 6.85
N PRO A 695 -13.77 16.68 8.00
CA PRO A 695 -12.36 16.88 8.35
C PRO A 695 -11.39 15.95 7.58
N ASN A 696 -11.85 14.77 7.15
CA ASN A 696 -11.04 13.75 6.48
C ASN A 696 -11.67 13.29 5.16
N THR A 697 -10.80 12.88 4.23
CA THR A 697 -11.10 12.07 3.04
C THR A 697 -11.78 10.76 3.46
N VAL A 698 -12.74 10.25 2.66
CA VAL A 698 -13.45 8.99 2.97
C VAL A 698 -13.11 7.84 2.02
N THR A 699 -12.89 6.64 2.54
CA THR A 699 -12.49 5.45 1.76
C THR A 699 -13.54 4.98 0.72
N THR A 700 -14.77 5.49 0.80
CA THR A 700 -15.89 5.09 -0.07
C THR A 700 -15.76 5.61 -1.50
N ASN A 701 -15.13 6.76 -1.72
CA ASN A 701 -14.80 7.31 -3.04
C ASN A 701 -13.28 7.28 -3.31
N ALA A 702 -12.44 7.46 -2.30
CA ALA A 702 -10.99 7.42 -2.41
C ALA A 702 -10.43 5.98 -2.35
N HIS A 703 -10.57 5.22 -3.44
CA HIS A 703 -9.94 3.90 -3.59
C HIS A 703 -9.57 3.55 -5.03
N SER A 704 -8.58 2.67 -5.20
CA SER A 704 -8.16 2.12 -6.50
C SER A 704 -7.76 0.67 -6.34
N SER A 705 -8.05 -0.18 -7.34
CA SER A 705 -7.80 -1.62 -7.29
C SER A 705 -7.27 -2.19 -8.60
N MET A 706 -6.39 -3.19 -8.50
CA MET A 706 -5.92 -4.03 -9.59
C MET A 706 -6.47 -5.44 -9.42
N ALA A 707 -7.10 -5.97 -10.47
CA ALA A 707 -7.68 -7.31 -10.46
C ALA A 707 -6.88 -8.27 -11.35
N ILE A 708 -6.41 -9.37 -10.74
CA ILE A 708 -5.56 -10.40 -11.33
C ILE A 708 -6.38 -11.70 -11.42
N PHE A 709 -6.84 -12.07 -12.61
CA PHE A 709 -7.76 -13.21 -12.82
C PHE A 709 -7.12 -14.36 -13.58
N PRO A 710 -7.45 -15.63 -13.30
CA PRO A 710 -7.07 -16.76 -14.15
C PRO A 710 -7.60 -16.59 -15.58
N HIS A 711 -6.72 -16.73 -16.57
CA HIS A 711 -7.03 -16.65 -18.00
C HIS A 711 -6.69 -17.99 -18.67
N ASN A 712 -7.71 -18.79 -19.00
CA ASN A 712 -7.57 -20.12 -19.62
C ASN A 712 -6.67 -21.12 -18.84
N TYR A 713 -6.29 -20.79 -17.59
CA TYR A 713 -5.36 -21.54 -16.75
C TYR A 713 -5.95 -22.85 -16.21
N PHE A 714 -7.24 -22.85 -15.88
CA PHE A 714 -8.01 -24.01 -15.46
C PHE A 714 -9.01 -24.42 -16.57
N LEU A 715 -9.42 -25.69 -16.57
CA LEU A 715 -10.41 -26.21 -17.52
C LEU A 715 -11.85 -25.74 -17.23
N GLU A 716 -12.11 -25.36 -15.98
CA GLU A 716 -13.35 -24.75 -15.49
C GLU A 716 -13.06 -23.89 -14.25
N SER A 717 -14.01 -23.05 -13.81
CA SER A 717 -13.82 -22.22 -12.60
C SER A 717 -13.54 -23.11 -11.39
N PRO A 718 -12.39 -22.94 -10.70
CA PRO A 718 -12.01 -23.82 -9.60
C PRO A 718 -12.90 -23.61 -8.36
N SER A 719 -13.64 -22.49 -8.29
CA SER A 719 -14.64 -22.20 -7.27
C SER A 719 -15.73 -23.28 -7.15
N ARG A 720 -16.02 -24.03 -8.23
CA ARG A 720 -17.00 -25.12 -8.24
C ARG A 720 -16.73 -26.22 -7.23
N ALA A 721 -15.48 -26.34 -6.76
CA ALA A 721 -15.08 -27.27 -5.71
C ALA A 721 -15.54 -26.87 -4.30
N THR A 722 -15.97 -25.62 -4.09
CA THR A 722 -16.46 -25.17 -2.78
C THR A 722 -17.73 -25.90 -2.37
N ARG A 723 -17.87 -26.21 -1.08
CA ARG A 723 -19.15 -26.70 -0.53
C ARG A 723 -20.10 -25.56 -0.16
N GLN A 724 -19.63 -24.32 -0.16
CA GLN A 724 -20.39 -23.12 0.21
C GLN A 724 -21.31 -22.65 -0.92
N GLN A 725 -22.15 -23.56 -1.40
CA GLN A 725 -23.11 -23.37 -2.48
C GLN A 725 -24.42 -24.10 -2.17
N VAL A 726 -25.50 -23.68 -2.83
CA VAL A 726 -26.83 -24.27 -2.72
C VAL A 726 -27.47 -24.39 -4.09
N ARG A 727 -28.21 -25.48 -4.31
CA ARG A 727 -29.14 -25.62 -5.44
C ARG A 727 -30.54 -25.89 -4.92
N VAL A 728 -31.51 -25.08 -5.33
CA VAL A 728 -32.93 -25.23 -5.01
C VAL A 728 -33.66 -25.57 -6.30
N SER A 729 -34.15 -26.81 -6.40
CA SER A 729 -35.10 -27.21 -7.45
C SER A 729 -36.52 -26.95 -6.96
N PHE A 730 -37.42 -26.53 -7.84
CA PHE A 730 -38.80 -26.18 -7.49
C PHE A 730 -39.80 -26.52 -8.61
N ALA A 731 -41.05 -26.78 -8.23
CA ALA A 731 -42.17 -27.00 -9.14
C ALA A 731 -43.49 -26.64 -8.43
N LYS A 732 -44.48 -26.11 -9.19
CA LYS A 732 -45.78 -25.66 -8.65
C LYS A 732 -45.61 -24.78 -7.40
N ASP A 733 -44.75 -23.77 -7.54
CA ASP A 733 -44.46 -22.73 -6.54
C ASP A 733 -43.88 -23.23 -5.20
N LYS A 734 -43.30 -24.44 -5.17
CA LYS A 734 -42.68 -25.03 -3.98
C LYS A 734 -41.31 -25.66 -4.28
N PRO A 735 -40.32 -25.54 -3.37
CA PRO A 735 -39.08 -26.31 -3.45
C PRO A 735 -39.37 -27.82 -3.44
N THR A 736 -38.77 -28.54 -4.37
CA THR A 736 -38.81 -30.02 -4.47
C THR A 736 -37.53 -30.66 -3.95
N GLN A 737 -36.39 -29.97 -4.06
CA GLN A 737 -35.08 -30.44 -3.61
C GLN A 737 -34.20 -29.25 -3.22
N VAL A 738 -33.39 -29.40 -2.17
CA VAL A 738 -32.39 -28.40 -1.73
C VAL A 738 -31.07 -29.10 -1.48
N ASP A 739 -30.14 -28.98 -2.43
CA ASP A 739 -28.79 -29.54 -2.31
C ASP A 739 -27.86 -28.52 -1.64
N LYS A 740 -27.27 -28.88 -0.49
CA LYS A 740 -26.28 -28.07 0.24
C LYS A 740 -24.83 -28.56 0.07
N PHE A 741 -24.61 -29.58 -0.76
CA PHE A 741 -23.28 -30.12 -1.12
C PHE A 741 -22.36 -30.46 0.08
N GLY A 742 -22.94 -30.85 1.21
CA GLY A 742 -22.19 -31.19 2.43
C GLY A 742 -21.63 -29.99 3.18
N SER A 743 -22.09 -28.76 2.91
CA SER A 743 -21.99 -27.66 3.87
C SER A 743 -23.09 -27.77 4.92
N HIS A 744 -22.75 -27.49 6.17
CA HIS A 744 -23.69 -27.24 7.24
C HIS A 744 -23.71 -25.75 7.58
N GLN A 745 -24.77 -25.30 8.24
CA GLN A 745 -24.83 -23.96 8.83
C GLN A 745 -24.60 -24.13 10.33
N ALA A 746 -23.85 -23.20 10.94
CA ALA A 746 -23.73 -23.15 12.40
C ALA A 746 -25.12 -22.93 13.02
N THR A 747 -25.52 -23.80 13.94
CA THR A 747 -26.81 -23.73 14.68
C THR A 747 -26.60 -23.53 16.18
N CYS A 748 -25.40 -23.12 16.57
CA CYS A 748 -24.95 -22.89 17.94
C CYS A 748 -25.26 -21.45 18.43
N ASN A 749 -25.14 -21.24 19.73
CA ASN A 749 -25.20 -19.90 20.34
C ASN A 749 -23.82 -19.22 20.27
N PHE A 750 -23.72 -18.06 19.63
CA PHE A 750 -22.53 -17.20 19.67
C PHE A 750 -22.72 -16.13 20.75
N ASP A 751 -21.80 -16.05 21.72
CA ASP A 751 -21.79 -14.93 22.67
C ASP A 751 -21.14 -13.71 22.00
N MET A 752 -21.95 -12.69 21.73
CA MET A 752 -21.54 -11.45 21.05
C MET A 752 -20.46 -10.67 21.82
N LYS A 753 -20.19 -10.98 23.10
CA LYS A 753 -19.02 -10.44 23.81
C LYS A 753 -17.70 -10.76 23.09
N ASN A 754 -17.63 -11.90 22.40
CA ASN A 754 -16.45 -12.28 21.60
C ASN A 754 -16.37 -11.55 20.25
N ALA A 755 -17.36 -10.70 19.93
CA ALA A 755 -17.34 -9.78 18.79
C ALA A 755 -17.13 -8.31 19.21
N ILE A 756 -17.02 -8.03 20.52
CA ILE A 756 -16.67 -6.71 21.03
C ILE A 756 -15.14 -6.63 21.12
N PRO A 757 -14.48 -5.67 20.45
CA PRO A 757 -13.04 -5.51 20.58
C PRO A 757 -12.66 -4.94 21.95
N ASP A 758 -11.58 -5.45 22.53
CA ASP A 758 -11.00 -4.89 23.76
C ASP A 758 -9.95 -3.82 23.42
N LEU A 759 -10.44 -2.59 23.28
CA LEU A 759 -9.64 -1.40 22.98
C LEU A 759 -8.65 -1.03 24.11
N THR A 760 -8.79 -1.60 25.31
CA THR A 760 -7.86 -1.31 26.42
C THR A 760 -6.50 -1.99 26.27
N ASN A 761 -6.35 -2.89 25.29
CA ASN A 761 -5.10 -3.57 24.98
C ASN A 761 -4.19 -2.83 23.99
N TYR A 762 -4.63 -1.71 23.41
CA TYR A 762 -3.79 -0.88 22.54
C TYR A 762 -2.58 -0.36 23.32
N LYS A 763 -1.39 -0.55 22.78
CA LYS A 763 -0.10 -0.26 23.45
C LYS A 763 0.86 0.55 22.59
N GLY A 764 0.65 0.60 21.28
CA GLY A 764 1.60 1.20 20.34
C GLY A 764 2.93 0.46 20.30
N ASP A 765 3.99 1.18 19.94
CA ASP A 765 5.30 0.61 19.64
C ASP A 765 5.98 -0.05 20.86
N LEU A 766 6.44 -1.28 20.71
CA LEU A 766 7.42 -1.89 21.61
C LEU A 766 8.84 -1.54 21.12
N VAL A 767 9.63 -0.85 21.94
CA VAL A 767 11.00 -0.42 21.64
C VAL A 767 12.02 -1.31 22.33
N VAL A 768 13.00 -1.84 21.58
CA VAL A 768 14.06 -2.74 22.08
C VAL A 768 15.45 -2.23 21.67
N PRO A 769 16.31 -1.80 22.62
CA PRO A 769 17.67 -1.35 22.31
C PRO A 769 18.55 -2.43 21.66
N LYS A 770 19.29 -2.06 20.61
CA LYS A 770 20.22 -2.92 19.84
C LYS A 770 21.69 -2.56 20.03
N TYR A 771 22.01 -1.33 20.41
CA TYR A 771 23.38 -0.94 20.74
C TYR A 771 23.46 0.01 21.94
N PRO A 772 24.02 -0.43 23.10
CA PRO A 772 24.30 -1.82 23.44
C PRO A 772 23.02 -2.68 23.43
N PHE A 773 23.15 -3.96 23.08
CA PHE A 773 21.98 -4.85 23.02
C PHE A 773 21.48 -5.20 24.43
N LEU A 774 20.37 -4.58 24.81
CA LEU A 774 19.76 -4.71 26.14
C LEU A 774 18.29 -5.13 26.00
N PRO A 775 17.99 -6.38 25.60
CA PRO A 775 16.61 -6.83 25.37
C PRO A 775 15.75 -6.84 26.64
N ALA A 776 16.36 -6.89 27.83
CA ALA A 776 15.66 -6.75 29.11
C ALA A 776 15.15 -5.31 29.37
N ASN A 777 15.66 -4.32 28.64
CA ASN A 777 15.23 -2.92 28.70
C ASN A 777 14.18 -2.60 27.62
N ALA A 778 13.41 -3.60 27.18
CA ALA A 778 12.29 -3.38 26.30
C ALA A 778 11.22 -2.52 26.99
N SER A 779 10.75 -1.48 26.31
CA SER A 779 9.76 -0.53 26.82
C SER A 779 8.78 -0.19 25.72
N TYR A 780 7.51 0.03 26.07
CA TYR A 780 6.59 0.67 25.15
C TYR A 780 7.03 2.12 24.94
N ALA A 781 6.85 2.65 23.73
CA ALA A 781 6.98 4.07 23.48
C ALA A 781 5.93 4.79 24.33
N THR A 782 6.38 5.40 25.43
CA THR A 782 5.55 6.38 26.13
C THR A 782 5.22 7.48 25.16
N GLY A 783 4.02 8.04 25.26
CA GLY A 783 3.54 9.19 24.48
C GLY A 783 4.26 10.50 24.79
N ASP A 784 5.60 10.46 24.95
CA ASP A 784 6.47 11.55 24.52
C ASP A 784 6.37 11.65 22.99
N THR A 785 5.22 12.14 22.54
CA THR A 785 5.12 12.92 21.31
C THR A 785 6.07 14.09 21.51
N GLY A 786 7.33 13.92 21.08
CA GLY A 786 8.41 14.89 21.28
C GLY A 786 8.29 16.15 20.41
N LEU A 787 7.05 16.52 20.08
CA LEU A 787 6.58 17.72 19.38
C LEU A 787 7.18 18.98 20.03
#